data_AF-A0A815TCP6-F1
#
_entry.id   AF-A0A815TCP6-F1
#
_cell.length_a   1.000
_cell.length_b   1.000
_cell.length_c   1.000
_cell.angle_alpha   90.00
_cell.angle_beta   90.00
_cell.angle_gamma   90.00
#
_symmetry.space_group_name_H-M   'P 1'
#
loop_
_entity.id
_entity.type
_entity.pdbx_description
1 polymer ?
#
loop_
_entity_poly.entity_id
_entity_poly.type
_entity_poly.pdbx_seq_one_letter_code
_entity_poly.pdbx_strand_id
1 'polypeptide(L)'
;MTASFEFRAVLINIQDLLSNTDRERLNFLLGEDVPKTLREDASVGGSFRILEHLFQKTMITNQDCDYLIEAFMNIHCHDAAKRLKEYQRKQSKRNQRNISIQEILWQDNDEDEDEDDKIAYTKQTLDSPKFQTDMESLSPSPNVSIDSEPQRNSLLSAHNQTKNDVDQSRSKGRAFKISHKIRQRIVISIIILSVLSLPLVIILSMKYNERTSKLKEVVKFTQAGLRYYSSANYSEALRNFKQASDMQSKILSPTHSDLATTFNNIGVVYYDRGESSNALDYHNKALRIQQKSLSQTHPDIGTTHNHIGSAYLQKCDYSRGLKEYNEALQIQKRSLPTIHPDLAITYNNIGSTHLKLGEYQRAIENYKLALDIQEKSLNQTHSSLATTYNNIGLAHFSNGEYSKAFESYNEALRIQQKSLLSIHPSIAITYNNIGSVLSKKGNYSIAVKNYKKALEIQLRSLPPRHPDIATTYDNLGLTYAYAGEYSKGLENCEKAINIQNKSLSPTHCNLAMTYNNFGLLHTLLGNYSEALELYNKAFEIQKPLPSTHPHLAITRNNIGSTHLKLGEYQRAIENYEKALEVQQKSLPQEHPDIAITYNNIGLAHYHKGEYSKALDESYVQALEIQQKTLSLKHPDLAITYNNMGSVHLKLGKYQKAIEKYNLALGVQESFLSQTHPNLAMTYNNIGFIYSLMGNYSISLEKFRKALSIQQKSVPPEHPDLANTYNNLGLSYSETEDYSKALETYDRALKIQEKFVLPNHPDIAITYNNIGFAYFSMGNNSIALEKYKKALEIQQNSLSLEHPDFAITYNNFGLVHCKKGDYSGALYYYNKALEAQQKSLPPDHPDLATTHNNIAFAFLKDGKHSRACESYSKAASILRNFLPPTRSGLATTYNKIAELYEKINDTLKVQECRKRVHEMK
;
A
#
# COMPACT_ATOMS: atom_id res chain seq x y z
N MET A 1 18.13 -32.33 -10.32
CA MET A 1 19.31 -33.16 -10.67
C MET A 1 19.56 -34.29 -9.67
N THR A 2 19.33 -34.11 -8.37
CA THR A 2 19.45 -35.18 -7.35
C THR A 2 18.40 -36.30 -7.47
N ALA A 3 17.16 -35.98 -7.87
CA ALA A 3 16.12 -37.00 -8.11
C ALA A 3 16.46 -37.99 -9.25
N SER A 4 17.26 -37.60 -10.23
CA SER A 4 17.70 -38.48 -11.33
C SER A 4 18.78 -39.47 -10.88
N PHE A 5 19.57 -39.11 -9.86
CA PHE A 5 20.62 -39.97 -9.32
C PHE A 5 20.05 -41.06 -8.39
N GLU A 6 19.07 -40.70 -7.55
CA GLU A 6 18.34 -41.68 -6.72
C GLU A 6 17.49 -42.63 -7.57
N PHE A 7 16.86 -42.12 -8.64
CA PHE A 7 16.07 -42.95 -9.56
C PHE A 7 16.94 -43.93 -10.38
N ARG A 8 18.14 -43.51 -10.81
CA ARG A 8 19.15 -44.40 -11.41
C ARG A 8 19.64 -45.46 -10.44
N ALA A 9 19.85 -45.12 -9.17
CA ALA A 9 20.25 -46.08 -8.14
C ALA A 9 19.13 -47.12 -7.86
N VAL A 10 17.86 -46.71 -7.91
CA VAL A 10 16.71 -47.62 -7.78
C VAL A 10 16.56 -48.53 -9.00
N LEU A 11 16.77 -48.01 -10.22
CA LEU A 11 16.71 -48.80 -11.47
C LEU A 11 17.83 -49.83 -11.59
N ILE A 12 19.07 -49.45 -11.23
CA ILE A 12 20.22 -50.38 -11.20
C ILE A 12 19.97 -51.49 -10.15
N ASN A 13 19.41 -51.14 -8.99
CA ASN A 13 19.05 -52.13 -7.97
C ASN A 13 17.90 -53.05 -8.40
N ILE A 14 16.89 -52.57 -9.12
CA ILE A 14 15.78 -53.40 -9.64
C ILE A 14 16.29 -54.37 -10.71
N GLN A 15 17.26 -53.96 -11.52
CA GLN A 15 17.89 -54.79 -12.57
C GLN A 15 18.70 -55.96 -11.98
N ASP A 16 19.39 -55.74 -10.85
CA ASP A 16 20.08 -56.80 -10.09
C ASP A 16 19.10 -57.68 -9.28
N LEU A 17 18.07 -57.09 -8.67
CA LEU A 17 17.11 -57.83 -7.83
C LEU A 17 16.18 -58.78 -8.60
N LEU A 18 15.87 -58.48 -9.86
CA LEU A 18 15.06 -59.34 -10.73
C LEU A 18 15.84 -60.58 -11.24
N SER A 19 17.14 -60.68 -10.95
CA SER A 19 17.99 -61.82 -11.34
C SER A 19 18.01 -62.99 -10.33
N ASN A 20 17.05 -63.02 -9.38
CA ASN A 20 16.89 -63.99 -8.28
C ASN A 20 18.01 -63.95 -7.22
N THR A 21 17.90 -63.06 -6.21
CA THR A 21 18.19 -63.32 -4.77
C THR A 21 17.97 -62.04 -3.95
N ASP A 22 16.72 -61.70 -3.60
CA ASP A 22 16.27 -61.13 -2.30
C ASP A 22 14.88 -60.47 -2.39
N ARG A 23 13.83 -61.19 -1.98
CA ARG A 23 12.43 -60.69 -2.05
C ARG A 23 12.08 -59.68 -0.95
N GLU A 24 12.77 -59.70 0.19
CA GLU A 24 12.51 -58.75 1.29
C GLU A 24 13.01 -57.33 0.97
N ARG A 25 14.12 -57.22 0.22
CA ARG A 25 14.71 -55.94 -0.19
C ARG A 25 13.92 -55.26 -1.32
N LEU A 26 13.29 -56.04 -2.22
CA LEU A 26 12.38 -55.53 -3.26
C LEU A 26 11.12 -54.90 -2.64
N ASN A 27 10.57 -55.53 -1.60
CA ASN A 27 9.41 -55.01 -0.87
C ASN A 27 9.74 -53.76 -0.04
N PHE A 28 10.99 -53.63 0.43
CA PHE A 28 11.49 -52.43 1.12
C PHE A 28 11.68 -51.24 0.16
N LEU A 29 12.18 -51.48 -1.07
CA LEU A 29 12.43 -50.44 -2.09
C LEU A 29 11.16 -49.94 -2.79
N LEU A 30 10.13 -50.77 -2.96
CA LEU A 30 8.88 -50.41 -3.65
C LEU A 30 7.84 -49.69 -2.76
N GLY A 31 8.03 -49.68 -1.44
CA GLY A 31 7.13 -49.04 -0.47
C GLY A 31 5.71 -49.62 -0.41
N GLU A 32 4.82 -49.04 0.42
CA GLU A 32 3.40 -49.46 0.50
C GLU A 32 2.56 -49.10 -0.74
N ASP A 33 3.12 -48.29 -1.65
CA ASP A 33 2.44 -47.65 -2.78
C ASP A 33 2.08 -48.56 -3.97
N VAL A 34 2.57 -49.81 -3.99
CA VAL A 34 2.24 -50.83 -5.00
C VAL A 34 1.34 -51.89 -4.35
N PRO A 35 0.17 -52.27 -4.91
CA PRO A 35 -0.71 -53.26 -4.29
C PRO A 35 0.01 -54.58 -3.99
N LYS A 36 -0.24 -55.18 -2.82
CA LYS A 36 0.43 -56.43 -2.38
C LYS A 36 0.24 -57.58 -3.38
N THR A 37 -0.92 -57.64 -4.03
CA THR A 37 -1.25 -58.58 -5.11
C THR A 37 -0.39 -58.41 -6.36
N LEU A 38 0.11 -57.21 -6.63
CA LEU A 38 1.04 -56.92 -7.73
C LEU A 38 2.49 -57.22 -7.35
N ARG A 39 2.87 -57.00 -6.07
CA ARG A 39 4.20 -57.35 -5.55
C ARG A 39 4.44 -58.86 -5.48
N GLU A 40 3.38 -59.65 -5.32
CA GLU A 40 3.46 -61.11 -5.23
C GLU A 40 3.39 -61.82 -6.60
N ASP A 41 3.05 -61.10 -7.67
CA ASP A 41 3.01 -61.63 -9.05
C ASP A 41 4.40 -61.61 -9.70
N ALA A 42 5.09 -62.74 -9.61
CA ALA A 42 6.44 -62.94 -10.18
C ALA A 42 6.43 -63.27 -11.69
N SER A 43 5.29 -63.15 -12.36
CA SER A 43 5.19 -63.34 -13.81
C SER A 43 5.68 -62.11 -14.57
N VAL A 44 6.03 -62.29 -15.84
CA VAL A 44 6.35 -61.18 -16.76
C VAL A 44 5.20 -60.16 -16.80
N GLY A 45 3.95 -60.59 -16.63
CA GLY A 45 2.77 -59.72 -16.53
C GLY A 45 2.69 -58.92 -15.23
N GLY A 46 3.19 -59.46 -14.10
CA GLY A 46 3.28 -58.77 -12.82
C GLY A 46 4.31 -57.65 -12.84
N SER A 47 5.51 -57.93 -13.36
CA SER A 47 6.55 -56.90 -13.59
C SER A 47 6.08 -55.81 -14.55
N PHE A 48 5.29 -56.18 -15.57
CA PHE A 48 4.70 -55.25 -16.54
C PHE A 48 3.67 -54.31 -15.91
N ARG A 49 2.81 -54.82 -15.03
CA ARG A 49 1.81 -54.01 -14.31
C ARG A 49 2.42 -53.13 -13.22
N ILE A 50 3.54 -53.54 -12.60
CA ILE A 50 4.32 -52.68 -11.71
C ILE A 50 4.93 -51.51 -12.49
N LEU A 51 5.51 -51.77 -13.66
CA LEU A 51 6.02 -50.73 -14.56
C LEU A 51 4.90 -49.79 -15.06
N GLU A 52 3.73 -50.32 -15.43
CA GLU A 52 2.57 -49.53 -15.83
C GLU A 52 2.05 -48.63 -14.68
N HIS A 53 2.00 -49.15 -13.46
CA HIS A 53 1.60 -48.41 -12.25
C HIS A 53 2.61 -47.30 -11.89
N LEU A 54 3.92 -47.55 -12.04
CA LEU A 54 4.97 -46.55 -11.83
C LEU A 54 4.97 -45.47 -12.93
N PHE A 55 4.76 -45.85 -14.20
CA PHE A 55 4.70 -44.93 -15.34
C PHE A 55 3.49 -43.98 -15.28
N GLN A 56 2.39 -44.41 -14.64
CA GLN A 56 1.23 -43.56 -14.39
C GLN A 56 1.44 -42.55 -13.24
N LYS A 57 2.41 -42.79 -12.33
CA LYS A 57 2.55 -42.06 -11.05
C LYS A 57 3.76 -41.12 -10.97
N THR A 58 4.85 -41.32 -11.75
CA THR A 58 6.09 -40.50 -11.63
C THR A 58 6.61 -39.88 -12.94
N MET A 59 7.22 -38.70 -12.80
CA MET A 59 7.90 -37.94 -13.86
C MET A 59 9.12 -38.70 -14.40
N ILE A 60 9.07 -39.16 -15.65
CA ILE A 60 10.20 -39.81 -16.33
C ILE A 60 10.71 -38.86 -17.43
N THR A 61 12.02 -38.60 -17.44
CA THR A 61 12.67 -37.79 -18.49
C THR A 61 13.03 -38.66 -19.71
N ASN A 62 13.29 -38.05 -20.88
CA ASN A 62 13.58 -38.77 -22.14
C ASN A 62 14.68 -39.84 -22.00
N GLN A 63 15.75 -39.56 -21.24
CA GLN A 63 16.82 -40.51 -21.02
C GLN A 63 16.39 -41.72 -20.17
N ASP A 64 15.49 -41.53 -19.21
CA ASP A 64 15.07 -42.60 -18.30
C ASP A 64 14.12 -43.61 -18.99
N CYS A 65 13.34 -43.16 -19.99
CA CYS A 65 12.58 -44.03 -20.88
C CYS A 65 13.48 -44.90 -21.75
N ASP A 66 14.52 -44.32 -22.34
CA ASP A 66 15.48 -45.06 -23.17
C ASP A 66 16.25 -46.08 -22.32
N TYR A 67 16.64 -45.73 -21.10
CA TYR A 67 17.25 -46.68 -20.15
C TYR A 67 16.29 -47.78 -19.69
N LEU A 68 15.01 -47.49 -19.48
CA LEU A 68 14.00 -48.50 -19.15
C LEU A 68 13.75 -49.48 -20.30
N ILE A 69 13.70 -48.97 -21.53
CA ILE A 69 13.58 -49.77 -22.76
C ILE A 69 14.86 -50.59 -22.96
N GLU A 70 16.03 -49.99 -22.76
CA GLU A 70 17.34 -50.65 -22.89
C GLU A 70 17.55 -51.71 -21.79
N ALA A 71 17.14 -51.45 -20.54
CA ALA A 71 17.17 -52.43 -19.45
C ALA A 71 16.20 -53.59 -19.68
N PHE A 72 14.98 -53.30 -20.17
CA PHE A 72 13.99 -54.33 -20.53
C PHE A 72 14.48 -55.20 -21.70
N MET A 73 15.09 -54.58 -22.71
CA MET A 73 15.71 -55.28 -23.84
C MET A 73 16.95 -56.08 -23.40
N ASN A 74 17.77 -55.55 -22.49
CA ASN A 74 18.96 -56.23 -21.97
C ASN A 74 18.61 -57.43 -21.08
N ILE A 75 17.60 -57.34 -20.21
CA ILE A 75 17.15 -58.47 -19.37
C ILE A 75 16.70 -59.65 -20.25
N HIS A 76 15.99 -59.38 -21.35
CA HIS A 76 15.49 -60.43 -22.24
C HIS A 76 16.53 -60.91 -23.27
N CYS A 77 17.48 -60.07 -23.69
CA CYS A 77 18.60 -60.47 -24.55
C CYS A 77 19.69 -61.27 -23.79
N HIS A 78 19.89 -61.01 -22.49
CA HIS A 78 20.92 -61.69 -21.70
C HIS A 78 20.57 -63.16 -21.42
N ASP A 79 19.31 -63.50 -21.16
CA ASP A 79 18.87 -64.90 -20.98
C ASP A 79 18.92 -65.68 -22.32
N ALA A 80 18.66 -65.00 -23.46
CA ALA A 80 18.81 -65.58 -24.80
C ALA A 80 20.29 -65.81 -25.18
N ALA A 81 21.17 -64.87 -24.86
CA ALA A 81 22.61 -64.97 -25.15
C ALA A 81 23.32 -66.04 -24.30
N LYS A 82 22.90 -66.23 -23.04
CA LYS A 82 23.45 -67.27 -22.15
C LYS A 82 23.14 -68.68 -22.69
N ARG A 83 21.92 -68.91 -23.19
CA ARG A 83 21.50 -70.17 -23.82
C ARG A 83 22.18 -70.41 -25.17
N LEU A 84 22.49 -69.35 -25.93
CA LEU A 84 23.23 -69.44 -27.19
C LEU A 84 24.72 -69.77 -26.97
N LYS A 85 25.37 -69.18 -25.95
CA LYS A 85 26.75 -69.49 -25.56
C LYS A 85 26.93 -70.93 -25.07
N GLU A 86 25.97 -71.48 -24.33
CA GLU A 86 25.98 -72.89 -23.93
C GLU A 86 25.81 -73.86 -25.12
N TYR A 87 25.04 -73.45 -26.14
CA TYR A 87 24.90 -74.21 -27.39
C TYR A 87 26.18 -74.20 -28.23
N GLN A 88 26.84 -73.04 -28.39
CA GLN A 88 28.09 -72.91 -29.13
C GLN A 88 29.27 -73.67 -28.48
N ARG A 89 29.36 -73.68 -27.15
CA ARG A 89 30.36 -74.50 -26.42
C ARG A 89 30.20 -76.02 -26.60
N LYS A 90 28.98 -76.49 -26.88
CA LYS A 90 28.70 -77.92 -27.18
C LYS A 90 29.00 -78.30 -28.63
N GLN A 91 28.96 -77.35 -29.57
CA GLN A 91 29.33 -77.54 -30.98
C GLN A 91 30.86 -77.57 -31.18
N SER A 92 31.63 -76.71 -30.52
CA SER A 92 33.10 -76.69 -30.70
C SER A 92 33.80 -77.97 -30.20
N LYS A 93 33.28 -78.60 -29.15
CA LYS A 93 33.73 -79.92 -28.66
C LYS A 93 33.40 -81.09 -29.60
N ARG A 94 32.50 -80.88 -30.57
CA ARG A 94 32.13 -81.88 -31.59
C ARG A 94 32.98 -81.74 -32.87
N ASN A 95 33.37 -80.51 -33.22
CA ASN A 95 34.26 -80.25 -34.36
C ASN A 95 35.73 -80.61 -34.07
N GLN A 96 36.21 -80.45 -32.83
CA GLN A 96 37.57 -80.90 -32.45
C GLN A 96 37.77 -82.43 -32.49
N ARG A 97 36.69 -83.24 -32.51
CA ARG A 97 36.77 -84.70 -32.70
C ARG A 97 36.74 -85.16 -34.16
N ASN A 98 36.35 -84.29 -35.10
CA ASN A 98 36.32 -84.60 -36.54
C ASN A 98 37.59 -84.13 -37.26
N ILE A 99 38.38 -83.22 -36.67
CA ILE A 99 39.65 -82.73 -37.24
C ILE A 99 40.78 -83.75 -37.05
N SER A 100 40.76 -84.55 -35.97
CA SER A 100 41.78 -85.59 -35.71
C SER A 100 41.63 -86.90 -36.52
N ILE A 101 40.70 -86.99 -37.48
CA ILE A 101 40.50 -88.17 -38.34
C ILE A 101 40.83 -87.87 -39.82
N GLN A 102 41.07 -86.62 -40.20
CA GLN A 102 41.50 -86.26 -41.57
C GLN A 102 43.03 -86.04 -41.71
N GLU A 103 43.82 -86.05 -40.64
CA GLU A 103 45.28 -85.86 -40.67
C GLU A 103 46.11 -87.15 -40.85
N ILE A 104 45.53 -88.26 -41.34
CA ILE A 104 46.25 -89.54 -41.61
C ILE A 104 46.35 -89.87 -43.11
N LEU A 105 45.79 -89.06 -44.01
CA LEU A 105 45.95 -89.26 -45.45
C LEU A 105 46.38 -87.93 -46.06
N TRP A 106 47.42 -87.99 -46.91
CA TRP A 106 48.08 -86.89 -47.65
C TRP A 106 49.38 -86.38 -46.99
N GLN A 107 50.39 -87.26 -46.95
CA GLN A 107 51.78 -86.88 -47.21
C GLN A 107 52.03 -86.96 -48.73
N ASP A 108 52.89 -86.06 -49.20
CA ASP A 108 53.65 -86.03 -50.45
C ASP A 108 53.19 -85.10 -51.60
N ASN A 109 54.14 -84.23 -51.95
CA ASN A 109 54.40 -83.49 -53.20
C ASN A 109 53.88 -82.04 -53.35
N ASP A 110 54.72 -81.11 -52.87
CA ASP A 110 55.53 -80.13 -53.63
C ASP A 110 55.02 -79.41 -54.89
N GLU A 111 55.31 -78.10 -54.85
CA GLU A 111 55.73 -77.15 -55.89
C GLU A 111 54.70 -76.42 -56.80
N ASP A 112 54.66 -75.11 -56.54
CA ASP A 112 54.88 -73.95 -57.43
C ASP A 112 53.84 -73.37 -58.40
N GLU A 113 53.78 -72.03 -58.27
CA GLU A 113 53.66 -70.94 -59.24
C GLU A 113 52.35 -70.66 -60.01
N ASP A 114 51.84 -69.47 -59.67
CA ASP A 114 51.51 -68.32 -60.52
C ASP A 114 50.27 -68.24 -61.42
N GLU A 115 49.76 -66.99 -61.40
CA GLU A 115 48.98 -66.25 -62.41
C GLU A 115 47.66 -66.93 -62.89
N ASP A 116 46.49 -66.29 -62.97
CA ASP A 116 46.23 -64.88 -63.14
C ASP A 116 44.70 -64.66 -63.13
N ASP A 117 44.35 -63.39 -63.04
CA ASP A 117 43.18 -62.75 -63.64
C ASP A 117 41.74 -62.89 -63.08
N LYS A 118 41.23 -61.68 -62.80
CA LYS A 118 39.93 -61.11 -63.17
C LYS A 118 38.80 -60.93 -62.13
N ILE A 119 38.49 -59.63 -61.98
CA ILE A 119 37.17 -58.98 -61.78
C ILE A 119 36.70 -58.90 -60.30
N ALA A 120 36.94 -57.80 -59.58
CA ALA A 120 36.31 -56.46 -59.61
C ALA A 120 35.23 -56.24 -58.54
N TYR A 121 35.20 -54.99 -58.07
CA TYR A 121 34.12 -54.27 -57.38
C TYR A 121 34.11 -54.15 -55.83
N THR A 122 34.73 -53.04 -55.41
CA THR A 122 34.23 -51.98 -54.50
C THR A 122 34.09 -52.21 -52.99
N LYS A 123 34.83 -51.40 -52.23
CA LYS A 123 34.19 -50.41 -51.32
C LYS A 123 35.08 -49.19 -51.04
N GLN A 124 34.48 -48.03 -51.32
CA GLN A 124 34.80 -46.63 -50.95
C GLN A 124 35.47 -46.47 -49.57
N THR A 125 36.59 -45.75 -49.43
CA THR A 125 36.77 -44.28 -49.27
C THR A 125 36.08 -43.63 -48.07
N LEU A 126 36.76 -42.59 -47.55
CA LEU A 126 36.44 -41.56 -46.54
C LEU A 126 37.25 -41.79 -45.24
N ASP A 127 38.08 -40.90 -44.72
CA ASP A 127 38.30 -39.49 -45.00
C ASP A 127 39.65 -39.00 -44.44
N SER A 128 40.29 -38.13 -45.20
CA SER A 128 40.93 -36.90 -44.68
C SER A 128 40.30 -35.75 -45.51
N PRO A 129 40.47 -34.44 -45.21
CA PRO A 129 41.40 -33.83 -44.27
C PRO A 129 40.81 -32.60 -43.53
N LYS A 130 41.68 -31.94 -42.76
CA LYS A 130 41.93 -30.48 -42.77
C LYS A 130 41.91 -29.82 -41.38
N PHE A 131 43.06 -29.24 -41.02
CA PHE A 131 43.29 -27.79 -40.85
C PHE A 131 42.76 -27.27 -39.51
N GLN A 132 43.43 -26.41 -38.76
CA GLN A 132 44.74 -25.75 -38.79
C GLN A 132 44.71 -24.93 -37.49
N THR A 133 45.85 -24.78 -36.80
CA THR A 133 46.34 -23.53 -36.12
C THR A 133 45.43 -22.84 -35.09
N ASP A 134 45.86 -22.26 -33.97
CA ASP A 134 47.16 -21.92 -33.40
C ASP A 134 46.89 -21.31 -32.00
N MET A 135 47.98 -20.97 -31.32
CA MET A 135 48.13 -20.24 -30.05
C MET A 135 48.35 -21.15 -28.85
N GLU A 136 49.59 -21.59 -28.61
CA GLU A 136 50.68 -20.80 -27.98
C GLU A 136 50.27 -20.17 -26.65
N SER A 137 50.83 -20.68 -25.55
CA SER A 137 51.83 -19.91 -24.80
C SER A 137 52.45 -20.74 -23.66
N LEU A 138 53.78 -20.92 -23.76
CA LEU A 138 54.79 -20.71 -22.70
C LEU A 138 54.63 -21.50 -21.39
N SER A 139 55.59 -22.27 -20.86
CA SER A 139 57.07 -22.24 -20.95
C SER A 139 57.63 -23.38 -20.02
N PRO A 140 58.94 -23.68 -20.01
CA PRO A 140 59.45 -25.07 -19.96
C PRO A 140 60.30 -25.47 -18.72
N SER A 141 60.51 -26.79 -18.59
CA SER A 141 61.77 -27.48 -18.17
C SER A 141 62.24 -27.39 -16.70
N PRO A 142 63.28 -28.17 -16.27
CA PRO A 142 63.50 -29.62 -16.40
C PRO A 142 64.05 -30.29 -15.10
N ASN A 143 64.24 -31.62 -15.17
CA ASN A 143 65.25 -32.44 -14.48
C ASN A 143 65.48 -32.30 -12.96
N VAL A 144 65.13 -33.36 -12.22
CA VAL A 144 66.06 -33.98 -11.24
C VAL A 144 65.88 -35.50 -11.30
N SER A 145 66.97 -36.17 -11.70
CA SER A 145 67.26 -37.59 -11.54
C SER A 145 67.62 -37.94 -10.10
N ILE A 146 67.43 -39.20 -9.69
CA ILE A 146 68.41 -40.07 -8.98
C ILE A 146 67.68 -41.10 -8.08
N ASP A 147 67.97 -42.38 -8.38
CA ASP A 147 68.10 -43.56 -7.51
C ASP A 147 66.91 -44.03 -6.65
N SER A 148 66.70 -45.29 -6.33
CA SER A 148 67.23 -46.60 -6.75
C SER A 148 66.38 -47.62 -5.98
N GLU A 149 65.99 -48.72 -6.64
CA GLU A 149 65.71 -50.01 -5.96
C GLU A 149 66.98 -50.48 -5.20
N PRO A 150 66.97 -51.47 -4.25
CA PRO A 150 66.24 -52.74 -4.37
C PRO A 150 65.90 -53.51 -3.05
N GLN A 151 65.42 -54.74 -3.23
CA GLN A 151 65.52 -55.96 -2.40
C GLN A 151 64.27 -56.36 -1.60
N ARG A 152 63.59 -57.47 -1.94
CA ARG A 152 63.94 -58.92 -1.97
C ARG A 152 63.73 -59.65 -0.63
N ASN A 153 62.86 -60.66 -0.75
CA ASN A 153 62.94 -62.01 -0.19
C ASN A 153 62.52 -62.27 1.27
N SER A 154 61.56 -63.20 1.39
CA SER A 154 61.67 -64.54 2.03
C SER A 154 60.31 -64.90 2.66
N LEU A 155 59.83 -66.14 2.80
CA LEU A 155 60.02 -67.47 2.22
C LEU A 155 58.98 -68.36 2.95
N LEU A 156 58.47 -69.39 2.25
CA LEU A 156 58.02 -70.70 2.80
C LEU A 156 56.77 -70.78 3.73
N SER A 157 55.75 -71.53 3.29
CA SER A 157 55.49 -72.90 3.81
C SER A 157 54.40 -73.68 3.05
N ALA A 158 54.72 -74.97 2.81
CA ALA A 158 53.89 -76.18 2.60
C ALA A 158 52.80 -76.19 1.49
N HIS A 159 52.88 -76.91 0.37
CA HIS A 159 53.18 -78.33 0.07
C HIS A 159 52.13 -79.35 0.58
N ASN A 160 51.25 -79.85 -0.30
CA ASN A 160 51.07 -81.30 -0.56
C ASN A 160 50.05 -81.67 -1.67
N GLN A 161 50.50 -82.55 -2.57
CA GLN A 161 49.87 -83.73 -3.22
C GLN A 161 48.64 -83.59 -4.16
N THR A 162 48.80 -83.71 -5.50
CA THR A 162 48.81 -84.91 -6.41
C THR A 162 47.45 -85.63 -6.56
N LYS A 163 46.76 -85.59 -7.71
CA LYS A 163 46.93 -86.32 -9.01
C LYS A 163 46.23 -87.70 -9.04
N ASN A 164 45.56 -87.97 -10.17
CA ASN A 164 44.97 -89.25 -10.66
C ASN A 164 43.54 -89.56 -10.15
N ASP A 165 42.59 -90.10 -10.93
CA ASP A 165 42.68 -91.08 -12.01
C ASP A 165 41.76 -90.81 -13.21
N VAL A 166 42.32 -91.06 -14.41
CA VAL A 166 41.60 -91.44 -15.61
C VAL A 166 41.65 -92.97 -15.66
N ASP A 167 40.53 -93.64 -15.47
CA ASP A 167 40.11 -94.81 -16.27
C ASP A 167 38.81 -95.40 -15.72
N GLN A 168 37.71 -95.18 -16.44
CA GLN A 168 36.77 -96.25 -16.78
C GLN A 168 35.74 -95.74 -17.76
N SER A 169 35.70 -96.40 -18.90
CA SER A 169 34.77 -96.19 -19.98
C SER A 169 33.40 -96.81 -19.67
N ARG A 170 32.36 -96.17 -20.23
CA ARG A 170 31.04 -96.74 -20.62
C ARG A 170 30.14 -97.31 -19.52
N SER A 171 29.04 -96.61 -19.23
CA SER A 171 27.70 -97.21 -19.40
C SER A 171 26.57 -96.16 -19.44
N LYS A 172 25.55 -96.47 -20.27
CA LYS A 172 24.17 -95.93 -20.31
C LYS A 172 23.95 -94.54 -20.92
N GLY A 173 23.50 -94.58 -22.18
CA GLY A 173 22.93 -93.44 -22.87
C GLY A 173 21.56 -93.02 -22.35
N ARG A 174 21.26 -91.72 -22.50
CA ARG A 174 19.92 -91.18 -22.76
C ARG A 174 20.08 -89.96 -23.66
N ALA A 175 19.76 -90.13 -24.94
CA ALA A 175 19.58 -89.03 -25.87
C ALA A 175 18.28 -88.29 -25.52
N PHE A 176 18.37 -87.09 -24.96
CA PHE A 176 17.23 -86.18 -24.87
C PHE A 176 16.99 -85.57 -26.26
N LYS A 177 16.14 -86.22 -27.06
CA LYS A 177 15.52 -85.59 -28.25
C LYS A 177 14.57 -84.50 -27.74
N ILE A 178 15.03 -83.26 -27.68
CA ILE A 178 14.15 -82.09 -27.56
C ILE A 178 13.44 -81.97 -28.91
N SER A 179 12.13 -82.23 -28.94
CA SER A 179 11.35 -82.26 -30.18
C SER A 179 11.23 -80.87 -30.80
N HIS A 180 11.13 -80.84 -32.13
CA HIS A 180 10.92 -79.65 -32.97
C HIS A 180 9.78 -78.74 -32.45
N LYS A 181 8.79 -79.29 -31.74
CA LYS A 181 7.66 -78.56 -31.14
C LYS A 181 8.05 -77.62 -30.00
N ILE A 182 9.08 -77.93 -29.22
CA ILE A 182 9.55 -77.07 -28.10
C ILE A 182 10.36 -75.88 -28.65
N ARG A 183 11.19 -76.11 -29.68
CA ARG A 183 11.86 -75.04 -30.44
C ARG A 183 10.86 -74.08 -31.09
N GLN A 184 9.81 -74.60 -31.72
CA GLN A 184 8.74 -73.77 -32.27
C GLN A 184 7.98 -73.02 -31.19
N ARG A 185 7.63 -73.63 -30.05
CA ARG A 185 6.94 -72.92 -28.96
C ARG A 185 7.76 -71.80 -28.33
N ILE A 186 9.07 -71.99 -28.13
CA ILE A 186 9.94 -70.93 -27.59
C ILE A 186 10.11 -69.78 -28.59
N VAL A 187 10.32 -70.10 -29.88
CA VAL A 187 10.43 -69.09 -30.94
C VAL A 187 9.10 -68.36 -31.14
N ILE A 188 7.96 -69.07 -31.12
CA ILE A 188 6.62 -68.48 -31.20
C ILE A 188 6.32 -67.65 -29.95
N SER A 189 6.71 -68.06 -28.74
CA SER A 189 6.54 -67.25 -27.53
C SER A 189 7.41 -65.99 -27.53
N ILE A 190 8.65 -66.06 -28.02
CA ILE A 190 9.53 -64.88 -28.20
C ILE A 190 8.99 -63.95 -29.29
N ILE A 191 8.52 -64.51 -30.41
CA ILE A 191 7.87 -63.74 -31.48
C ILE A 191 6.59 -63.10 -30.94
N ILE A 192 5.72 -63.82 -30.22
CA ILE A 192 4.50 -63.29 -29.60
C ILE A 192 4.83 -62.21 -28.56
N LEU A 193 5.85 -62.37 -27.71
CA LEU A 193 6.29 -61.34 -26.76
C LEU A 193 6.84 -60.09 -27.48
N SER A 194 7.61 -60.27 -28.56
CA SER A 194 8.11 -59.16 -29.38
C SER A 194 7.02 -58.47 -30.22
N VAL A 195 6.02 -59.23 -30.68
CA VAL A 195 4.89 -58.76 -31.50
C VAL A 195 3.77 -58.17 -30.62
N LEU A 196 3.72 -58.51 -29.33
CA LEU A 196 2.82 -57.86 -28.34
C LEU A 196 3.48 -56.66 -27.66
N SER A 197 4.81 -56.60 -27.53
CA SER A 197 5.52 -55.45 -26.97
C SER A 197 5.69 -54.31 -27.98
N LEU A 198 5.91 -54.59 -29.26
CA LEU A 198 6.09 -53.55 -30.30
C LEU A 198 4.86 -52.64 -30.46
N PRO A 199 3.60 -53.15 -30.56
CA PRO A 199 2.42 -52.31 -30.64
C PRO A 199 2.20 -51.49 -29.38
N LEU A 200 2.58 -52.02 -28.22
CA LEU A 200 2.44 -51.33 -26.94
C LEU A 200 3.48 -50.22 -26.77
N VAL A 201 4.72 -50.45 -27.21
CA VAL A 201 5.78 -49.42 -27.31
C VAL A 201 5.41 -48.36 -28.35
N ILE A 202 4.79 -48.75 -29.47
CA ILE A 202 4.27 -47.82 -30.47
C ILE A 202 3.09 -47.01 -29.88
N ILE A 203 2.14 -47.62 -29.18
CA ILE A 203 1.02 -46.93 -28.54
C ILE A 203 1.51 -45.99 -27.43
N LEU A 204 2.49 -46.42 -26.62
CA LEU A 204 3.07 -45.61 -25.56
C LEU A 204 3.90 -44.44 -26.13
N SER A 205 4.67 -44.66 -27.19
CA SER A 205 5.42 -43.60 -27.89
C SER A 205 4.49 -42.64 -28.63
N MET A 206 3.38 -43.12 -29.21
CA MET A 206 2.34 -42.27 -29.80
C MET A 206 1.62 -41.45 -28.74
N LYS A 207 1.21 -42.04 -27.61
CA LYS A 207 0.61 -41.31 -26.47
C LYS A 207 1.59 -40.32 -25.85
N TYR A 208 2.88 -40.65 -25.80
CA TYR A 208 3.94 -39.77 -25.33
C TYR A 208 4.17 -38.59 -26.29
N ASN A 209 4.23 -38.84 -27.59
CA ASN A 209 4.33 -37.80 -28.62
C ASN A 209 3.09 -36.89 -28.65
N GLU A 210 1.90 -37.46 -28.45
CA GLU A 210 0.67 -36.69 -28.32
C GLU A 210 0.68 -35.82 -27.07
N ARG A 211 1.11 -36.37 -25.92
CA ARG A 211 1.23 -35.64 -24.65
C ARG A 211 2.25 -34.49 -24.74
N THR A 212 3.41 -34.75 -25.31
CA THR A 212 4.46 -33.74 -25.50
C THR A 212 4.06 -32.67 -26.52
N SER A 213 3.35 -33.03 -27.59
CA SER A 213 2.77 -32.07 -28.53
C SER A 213 1.77 -31.14 -27.84
N LYS A 214 0.85 -31.69 -27.05
CA LYS A 214 -0.13 -30.88 -26.29
C LYS A 214 0.54 -30.02 -25.20
N LEU A 215 1.62 -30.48 -24.57
CA LEU A 215 2.39 -29.66 -23.63
C LEU A 215 3.13 -28.50 -24.32
N LYS A 216 3.64 -28.70 -25.54
CA LYS A 216 4.19 -27.61 -26.35
C LYS A 216 3.12 -26.56 -26.69
N GLU A 217 1.89 -26.98 -26.96
CA GLU A 217 0.76 -26.06 -27.14
C GLU A 217 0.43 -25.30 -25.86
N VAL A 218 0.39 -25.96 -24.70
CA VAL A 218 0.22 -25.29 -23.40
C VAL A 218 1.27 -24.18 -23.21
N VAL A 219 2.55 -24.47 -23.45
CA VAL A 219 3.62 -23.46 -23.34
C VAL A 219 3.39 -22.29 -24.29
N LYS A 220 2.93 -22.55 -25.52
CA LYS A 220 2.58 -21.51 -26.48
C LYS A 220 1.47 -20.59 -25.96
N PHE A 221 0.40 -21.16 -25.40
CA PHE A 221 -0.68 -20.37 -24.80
C PHE A 221 -0.22 -19.60 -23.56
N THR A 222 0.59 -20.20 -22.68
CA THR A 222 1.15 -19.51 -21.52
C THR A 222 2.05 -18.34 -21.93
N GLN A 223 2.92 -18.52 -22.93
CA GLN A 223 3.76 -17.45 -23.45
C GLN A 223 2.95 -16.34 -24.14
N ALA A 224 1.92 -16.71 -24.91
CA ALA A 224 0.99 -15.75 -25.49
C ALA A 224 0.26 -14.95 -24.39
N GLY A 225 -0.21 -15.62 -23.34
CA GLY A 225 -0.82 -15.00 -22.17
C GLY A 225 0.12 -14.00 -21.50
N LEU A 226 1.38 -14.35 -21.26
CA LEU A 226 2.39 -13.45 -20.68
C LEU A 226 2.67 -12.25 -21.59
N ARG A 227 2.71 -12.43 -22.92
CA ARG A 227 2.88 -11.32 -23.88
C ARG A 227 1.67 -10.37 -23.86
N TYR A 228 0.45 -10.91 -23.88
CA TYR A 228 -0.76 -10.07 -23.78
C TYR A 228 -0.85 -9.36 -22.43
N TYR A 229 -0.44 -10.01 -21.35
CA TYR A 229 -0.34 -9.40 -20.04
C TYR A 229 0.66 -8.22 -20.04
N SER A 230 1.85 -8.41 -20.61
CA SER A 230 2.86 -7.35 -20.70
C SER A 230 2.45 -6.15 -21.55
N SER A 231 1.48 -6.33 -22.46
CA SER A 231 0.87 -5.25 -23.25
C SER A 231 -0.41 -4.68 -22.63
N ALA A 232 -0.69 -4.99 -21.36
CA ALA A 232 -1.89 -4.62 -20.62
C ALA A 232 -3.22 -5.05 -21.28
N ASN A 233 -3.18 -6.02 -22.22
CA ASN A 233 -4.36 -6.61 -22.81
C ASN A 233 -4.85 -7.78 -21.94
N TYR A 234 -5.44 -7.45 -20.80
CA TYR A 234 -5.84 -8.42 -19.78
C TYR A 234 -6.91 -9.42 -20.23
N SER A 235 -7.77 -9.02 -21.18
CA SER A 235 -8.82 -9.89 -21.73
C SER A 235 -8.24 -11.06 -22.53
N GLU A 236 -7.32 -10.77 -23.46
CA GLU A 236 -6.63 -11.80 -24.24
C GLU A 236 -5.65 -12.59 -23.37
N ALA A 237 -4.99 -11.95 -22.40
CA ALA A 237 -4.15 -12.66 -21.44
C ALA A 237 -4.95 -13.72 -20.67
N LEU A 238 -6.11 -13.35 -20.11
CA LEU A 238 -7.00 -14.28 -19.41
C LEU A 238 -7.48 -15.41 -20.32
N ARG A 239 -7.84 -15.10 -21.57
CA ARG A 239 -8.27 -16.12 -22.53
C ARG A 239 -7.19 -17.16 -22.76
N ASN A 240 -5.96 -16.72 -23.03
CA ASN A 240 -4.82 -17.60 -23.29
C ASN A 240 -4.44 -18.41 -22.04
N PHE A 241 -4.40 -17.79 -20.85
CA PHE A 241 -4.10 -18.52 -19.63
C PHE A 241 -5.20 -19.53 -19.24
N LYS A 242 -6.49 -19.19 -19.42
CA LYS A 242 -7.59 -20.14 -19.20
C LYS A 242 -7.53 -21.33 -20.16
N GLN A 243 -7.23 -21.08 -21.43
CA GLN A 243 -7.00 -22.14 -22.41
C GLN A 243 -5.81 -23.04 -21.99
N ALA A 244 -4.70 -22.45 -21.54
CA ALA A 244 -3.58 -23.19 -21.02
C ALA A 244 -3.96 -24.05 -19.79
N SER A 245 -4.70 -23.50 -18.82
CA SER A 245 -5.14 -24.26 -17.64
C SER A 245 -6.11 -25.38 -17.98
N ASP A 246 -7.02 -25.16 -18.93
CA ASP A 246 -7.98 -26.18 -19.37
C ASP A 246 -7.25 -27.36 -20.05
N MET A 247 -6.26 -27.07 -20.89
CA MET A 247 -5.41 -28.11 -21.49
C MET A 247 -4.58 -28.83 -20.44
N GLN A 248 -3.93 -28.09 -19.53
CA GLN A 248 -3.16 -28.68 -18.43
C GLN A 248 -4.02 -29.61 -17.57
N SER A 249 -5.25 -29.22 -17.22
CA SER A 249 -6.16 -30.05 -16.41
C SER A 249 -6.52 -31.39 -17.05
N LYS A 250 -6.43 -31.49 -18.38
CA LYS A 250 -6.69 -32.72 -19.15
C LYS A 250 -5.45 -33.61 -19.33
N ILE A 251 -4.26 -33.06 -19.15
CA ILE A 251 -2.98 -33.69 -19.50
C ILE A 251 -2.11 -34.00 -18.26
N LEU A 252 -2.23 -33.17 -17.24
CA LEU A 252 -1.44 -33.21 -16.01
C LEU A 252 -2.28 -33.73 -14.85
N SER A 253 -1.60 -34.23 -13.81
CA SER A 253 -2.25 -34.53 -12.54
C SER A 253 -2.96 -33.27 -12.01
N PRO A 254 -4.13 -33.39 -11.37
CA PRO A 254 -4.79 -32.28 -10.69
C PRO A 254 -3.92 -31.58 -9.63
N THR A 255 -2.85 -32.23 -9.17
CA THR A 255 -1.88 -31.68 -8.21
C THR A 255 -0.58 -31.17 -8.84
N HIS A 256 -0.50 -31.04 -10.17
CA HIS A 256 0.74 -30.65 -10.84
C HIS A 256 1.10 -29.17 -10.63
N SER A 257 2.37 -28.86 -10.37
CA SER A 257 2.86 -27.50 -10.07
C SER A 257 2.60 -26.49 -11.19
N ASP A 258 2.81 -26.88 -12.46
CA ASP A 258 2.54 -26.00 -13.62
C ASP A 258 1.09 -25.48 -13.71
N LEU A 259 0.13 -26.28 -13.23
CA LEU A 259 -1.27 -25.87 -13.15
C LEU A 259 -1.45 -24.79 -12.08
N ALA A 260 -0.77 -24.92 -10.94
CA ALA A 260 -0.77 -23.89 -9.90
C ALA A 260 -0.14 -22.58 -10.38
N THR A 261 0.98 -22.64 -11.11
CA THR A 261 1.62 -21.46 -11.70
C THR A 261 0.68 -20.75 -12.68
N THR A 262 -0.05 -21.51 -13.49
CA THR A 262 -1.02 -20.95 -14.44
C THR A 262 -2.21 -20.31 -13.72
N PHE A 263 -2.72 -20.92 -12.65
CA PHE A 263 -3.74 -20.29 -11.80
C PHE A 263 -3.23 -19.03 -11.11
N ASN A 264 -1.99 -18.99 -10.66
CA ASN A 264 -1.39 -17.77 -10.12
C ASN A 264 -1.34 -16.66 -11.17
N ASN A 265 -0.91 -16.96 -12.40
CA ASN A 265 -0.90 -15.98 -13.49
C ASN A 265 -2.32 -15.45 -13.81
N ILE A 266 -3.32 -16.32 -13.80
CA ILE A 266 -4.74 -15.92 -13.95
C ILE A 266 -5.15 -14.99 -12.80
N GLY A 267 -4.78 -15.34 -11.56
CA GLY A 267 -5.05 -14.53 -10.38
C GLY A 267 -4.43 -13.13 -10.46
N VAL A 268 -3.17 -13.03 -10.88
CA VAL A 268 -2.48 -11.75 -11.12
C VAL A 268 -3.22 -10.91 -12.16
N VAL A 269 -3.70 -11.51 -13.26
CA VAL A 269 -4.46 -10.75 -14.27
C VAL A 269 -5.80 -10.24 -13.73
N TYR A 270 -6.48 -11.01 -12.88
CA TYR A 270 -7.69 -10.51 -12.20
C TYR A 270 -7.39 -9.42 -11.18
N TYR A 271 -6.28 -9.52 -10.46
CA TYR A 271 -5.83 -8.49 -9.52
C TYR A 271 -5.61 -7.15 -10.23
N ASP A 272 -4.87 -7.16 -11.35
CA ASP A 272 -4.60 -5.95 -12.16
C ASP A 272 -5.86 -5.35 -12.77
N ARG A 273 -6.88 -6.17 -13.04
CA ARG A 273 -8.21 -5.70 -13.51
C ARG A 273 -9.07 -5.08 -12.40
N GLY A 274 -8.65 -5.14 -11.13
CA GLY A 274 -9.47 -4.71 -10.00
C GLY A 274 -10.42 -5.78 -9.46
N GLU A 275 -10.36 -7.00 -9.97
CA GLU A 275 -11.28 -8.10 -9.64
C GLU A 275 -10.71 -8.98 -8.51
N SER A 276 -10.46 -8.39 -7.34
CA SER A 276 -9.73 -9.04 -6.24
C SER A 276 -10.38 -10.34 -5.72
N SER A 277 -11.71 -10.45 -5.79
CA SER A 277 -12.41 -11.69 -5.40
C SER A 277 -12.10 -12.85 -6.35
N ASN A 278 -12.01 -12.58 -7.65
CA ASN A 278 -11.59 -13.58 -8.65
C ASN A 278 -10.10 -13.90 -8.46
N ALA A 279 -9.26 -12.89 -8.22
CA ALA A 279 -7.85 -13.11 -7.93
C ALA A 279 -7.65 -14.06 -6.73
N LEU A 280 -8.36 -13.82 -5.62
CA LEU A 280 -8.32 -14.69 -4.44
C LEU A 280 -8.75 -16.13 -4.74
N ASP A 281 -9.80 -16.34 -5.55
CA ASP A 281 -10.24 -17.71 -5.90
C ASP A 281 -9.13 -18.48 -6.64
N TYR A 282 -8.51 -17.86 -7.65
CA TYR A 282 -7.44 -18.50 -8.42
C TYR A 282 -6.15 -18.68 -7.62
N HIS A 283 -5.75 -17.70 -6.80
CA HIS A 283 -4.59 -17.86 -5.91
C HIS A 283 -4.82 -18.95 -4.85
N ASN A 284 -6.04 -19.05 -4.28
CA ASN A 284 -6.36 -20.14 -3.35
C ASN A 284 -6.38 -21.51 -4.04
N LYS A 285 -6.82 -21.59 -5.30
CA LYS A 285 -6.70 -22.82 -6.11
C LYS A 285 -5.23 -23.21 -6.31
N ALA A 286 -4.38 -22.25 -6.67
CA ALA A 286 -2.94 -22.46 -6.80
C ALA A 286 -2.32 -22.94 -5.47
N LEU A 287 -2.65 -22.27 -4.35
CA LEU A 287 -2.13 -22.60 -3.03
C LEU A 287 -2.50 -24.03 -2.61
N ARG A 288 -3.76 -24.45 -2.82
CA ARG A 288 -4.22 -25.81 -2.50
C ARG A 288 -3.48 -26.88 -3.31
N ILE A 289 -3.14 -26.59 -4.57
CA ILE A 289 -2.37 -27.52 -5.41
C ILE A 289 -0.93 -27.61 -4.89
N GLN A 290 -0.30 -26.46 -4.62
CA GLN A 290 1.08 -26.39 -4.14
C GLN A 290 1.24 -27.08 -2.77
N GLN A 291 0.32 -26.85 -1.83
CA GLN A 291 0.34 -27.50 -0.50
C GLN A 291 0.24 -29.03 -0.56
N LYS A 292 -0.36 -29.59 -1.62
CA LYS A 292 -0.48 -31.04 -1.83
C LYS A 292 0.69 -31.66 -2.60
N SER A 293 1.46 -30.85 -3.33
CA SER A 293 2.47 -31.33 -4.28
C SER A 293 3.89 -30.93 -3.95
N LEU A 294 4.06 -29.88 -3.13
CA LEU A 294 5.35 -29.31 -2.76
C LEU A 294 5.57 -29.43 -1.25
N SER A 295 6.84 -29.32 -0.82
CA SER A 295 7.16 -29.22 0.60
C SER A 295 6.57 -27.94 1.20
N GLN A 296 6.21 -27.95 2.48
CA GLN A 296 5.61 -26.80 3.16
C GLN A 296 6.51 -25.55 3.18
N THR A 297 7.81 -25.72 2.97
CA THR A 297 8.80 -24.64 2.90
C THR A 297 9.08 -24.19 1.47
N HIS A 298 8.41 -24.72 0.45
CA HIS A 298 8.74 -24.39 -0.93
C HIS A 298 8.50 -22.88 -1.25
N PRO A 299 9.46 -22.17 -1.88
CA PRO A 299 9.34 -20.73 -2.15
C PRO A 299 8.06 -20.31 -2.90
N ASP A 300 7.61 -21.13 -3.86
CA ASP A 300 6.38 -20.87 -4.62
C ASP A 300 5.13 -20.74 -3.74
N ILE A 301 5.08 -21.44 -2.59
CA ILE A 301 3.98 -21.29 -1.63
C ILE A 301 4.02 -19.88 -1.02
N GLY A 302 5.22 -19.39 -0.67
CA GLY A 302 5.41 -18.02 -0.20
C GLY A 302 5.02 -16.97 -1.24
N THR A 303 5.38 -17.18 -2.51
CA THR A 303 4.95 -16.30 -3.61
C THR A 303 3.43 -16.26 -3.76
N THR A 304 2.76 -17.40 -3.64
CA THR A 304 1.29 -17.43 -3.67
C THR A 304 0.67 -16.69 -2.49
N HIS A 305 1.19 -16.86 -1.26
CA HIS A 305 0.74 -16.07 -0.10
C HIS A 305 0.94 -14.56 -0.31
N ASN A 306 2.03 -14.13 -0.95
CA ASN A 306 2.22 -12.73 -1.33
C ASN A 306 1.12 -12.22 -2.28
N HIS A 307 0.73 -13.01 -3.29
CA HIS A 307 -0.35 -12.63 -4.19
C HIS A 307 -1.71 -12.58 -3.47
N ILE A 308 -1.99 -13.54 -2.58
CA ILE A 308 -3.20 -13.54 -1.74
C ILE A 308 -3.22 -12.29 -0.85
N GLY A 309 -2.10 -11.97 -0.21
CA GLY A 309 -1.94 -10.75 0.58
C GLY A 309 -2.24 -9.49 -0.23
N SER A 310 -1.72 -9.40 -1.45
CA SER A 310 -1.96 -8.28 -2.37
C SER A 310 -3.44 -8.12 -2.69
N ALA A 311 -4.13 -9.23 -2.97
CA ALA A 311 -5.56 -9.22 -3.26
C ALA A 311 -6.41 -8.82 -2.04
N TYR A 312 -6.02 -9.20 -0.82
CA TYR A 312 -6.69 -8.70 0.40
C TYR A 312 -6.48 -7.20 0.63
N LEU A 313 -5.27 -6.68 0.35
CA LEU A 313 -5.00 -5.24 0.41
C LEU A 313 -5.91 -4.43 -0.53
N GLN A 314 -6.14 -4.93 -1.76
CA GLN A 314 -7.03 -4.29 -2.73
C GLN A 314 -8.50 -4.29 -2.27
N LYS A 315 -8.90 -5.23 -1.41
CA LYS A 315 -10.20 -5.26 -0.74
C LYS A 315 -10.26 -4.43 0.55
N CYS A 316 -9.18 -3.73 0.90
CA CYS A 316 -9.00 -3.01 2.16
C CYS A 316 -9.06 -3.91 3.42
N ASP A 317 -8.84 -5.23 3.29
CA ASP A 317 -8.69 -6.14 4.43
C ASP A 317 -7.21 -6.27 4.79
N TYR A 318 -6.68 -5.21 5.41
CA TYR A 318 -5.26 -5.11 5.74
C TYR A 318 -4.82 -6.17 6.77
N SER A 319 -5.73 -6.59 7.65
CA SER A 319 -5.44 -7.58 8.69
C SER A 319 -5.12 -8.96 8.11
N ARG A 320 -5.96 -9.44 7.19
CA ARG A 320 -5.71 -10.70 6.48
C ARG A 320 -4.53 -10.57 5.54
N GLY A 321 -4.43 -9.45 4.82
CA GLY A 321 -3.28 -9.20 3.96
C GLY A 321 -1.94 -9.30 4.71
N LEU A 322 -1.85 -8.67 5.89
CA LEU A 322 -0.66 -8.73 6.74
C LEU A 322 -0.37 -10.15 7.24
N LYS A 323 -1.40 -10.94 7.57
CA LYS A 323 -1.25 -12.34 7.96
C LYS A 323 -0.61 -13.16 6.84
N GLU A 324 -1.15 -13.05 5.63
CA GLU A 324 -0.66 -13.76 4.44
C GLU A 324 0.78 -13.37 4.10
N TYR A 325 1.12 -12.08 4.18
CA TYR A 325 2.51 -11.64 3.97
C TYR A 325 3.47 -12.14 5.03
N ASN A 326 3.04 -12.23 6.30
CA ASN A 326 3.87 -12.80 7.36
C ASN A 326 4.08 -14.30 7.16
N GLU A 327 3.06 -15.04 6.71
CA GLU A 327 3.20 -16.45 6.31
C GLU A 327 4.18 -16.61 5.14
N ALA A 328 4.06 -15.76 4.10
CA ALA A 328 5.01 -15.71 2.99
C ALA A 328 6.45 -15.47 3.47
N LEU A 329 6.64 -14.48 4.35
CA LEU A 329 7.94 -14.12 4.90
C LEU A 329 8.57 -15.28 5.70
N GLN A 330 7.77 -15.98 6.51
CA GLN A 330 8.26 -17.13 7.28
C GLN A 330 8.71 -18.29 6.38
N ILE A 331 7.94 -18.60 5.33
CA ILE A 331 8.28 -19.64 4.36
C ILE A 331 9.57 -19.28 3.63
N GLN A 332 9.66 -18.05 3.12
CA GLN A 332 10.83 -17.56 2.38
C GLN A 332 12.10 -17.53 3.25
N LYS A 333 12.02 -17.09 4.52
CA LYS A 333 13.17 -17.11 5.44
C LYS A 333 13.73 -18.51 5.71
N ARG A 334 12.90 -19.55 5.61
CA ARG A 334 13.31 -20.95 5.82
C ARG A 334 13.88 -21.61 4.57
N SER A 335 13.61 -21.05 3.38
CA SER A 335 13.85 -21.71 2.10
C SER A 335 14.78 -20.95 1.16
N LEU A 336 14.93 -19.64 1.36
CA LEU A 336 15.72 -18.77 0.51
C LEU A 336 16.93 -18.18 1.27
N PRO A 337 18.02 -17.82 0.57
CA PRO A 337 19.11 -17.05 1.13
C PRO A 337 18.63 -15.72 1.74
N THR A 338 19.32 -15.24 2.77
CA THR A 338 18.94 -14.02 3.51
C THR A 338 18.92 -12.74 2.65
N ILE A 339 19.66 -12.73 1.53
CA ILE A 339 19.72 -11.61 0.58
C ILE A 339 18.86 -11.83 -0.68
N HIS A 340 17.94 -12.80 -0.66
CA HIS A 340 17.13 -13.12 -1.83
C HIS A 340 16.12 -11.98 -2.16
N PRO A 341 15.97 -11.56 -3.44
CA PRO A 341 15.06 -10.48 -3.84
C PRO A 341 13.60 -10.65 -3.38
N ASP A 342 13.09 -11.88 -3.36
CA ASP A 342 11.72 -12.17 -2.92
C ASP A 342 11.47 -11.75 -1.47
N LEU A 343 12.46 -11.86 -0.59
CA LEU A 343 12.35 -11.36 0.79
C LEU A 343 12.16 -9.84 0.79
N ALA A 344 12.89 -9.11 -0.06
CA ALA A 344 12.74 -7.65 -0.17
C ALA A 344 11.37 -7.25 -0.73
N ILE A 345 10.81 -8.02 -1.67
CA ILE A 345 9.43 -7.79 -2.17
C ILE A 345 8.43 -7.98 -1.03
N THR A 346 8.54 -9.07 -0.28
CA THR A 346 7.65 -9.35 0.87
C THR A 346 7.76 -8.27 1.94
N TYR A 347 8.97 -7.84 2.29
CA TYR A 347 9.18 -6.74 3.24
C TYR A 347 8.58 -5.41 2.74
N ASN A 348 8.70 -5.10 1.44
CA ASN A 348 8.03 -3.95 0.85
C ASN A 348 6.50 -4.03 0.97
N ASN A 349 5.93 -5.21 0.70
CA ASN A 349 4.48 -5.42 0.80
C ASN A 349 3.97 -5.32 2.25
N ILE A 350 4.71 -5.87 3.21
CA ILE A 350 4.44 -5.71 4.65
C ILE A 350 4.51 -4.23 5.05
N GLY A 351 5.56 -3.52 4.59
CA GLY A 351 5.70 -2.08 4.82
C GLY A 351 4.53 -1.27 4.28
N SER A 352 4.06 -1.58 3.06
CA SER A 352 2.88 -0.96 2.45
C SER A 352 1.60 -1.23 3.24
N THR A 353 1.47 -2.44 3.80
CA THR A 353 0.34 -2.80 4.65
C THR A 353 0.34 -2.02 5.96
N HIS A 354 1.49 -1.94 6.65
CA HIS A 354 1.62 -1.12 7.86
C HIS A 354 1.36 0.36 7.59
N LEU A 355 1.78 0.88 6.43
CA LEU A 355 1.48 2.24 6.01
C LEU A 355 -0.04 2.48 5.92
N LYS A 356 -0.79 1.54 5.34
CA LYS A 356 -2.26 1.59 5.24
C LYS A 356 -2.98 1.36 6.58
N LEU A 357 -2.32 0.74 7.55
CA LEU A 357 -2.81 0.59 8.92
C LEU A 357 -2.51 1.81 9.81
N GLY A 358 -1.77 2.80 9.31
CA GLY A 358 -1.33 3.95 10.11
C GLY A 358 -0.10 3.66 10.99
N GLU A 359 0.50 2.47 10.88
CA GLU A 359 1.67 2.04 11.65
C GLU A 359 2.97 2.48 10.96
N TYR A 360 3.17 3.79 10.83
CA TYR A 360 4.20 4.38 9.96
C TYR A 360 5.63 3.97 10.33
N GLN A 361 5.94 3.86 11.62
CA GLN A 361 7.28 3.47 12.08
C GLN A 361 7.62 2.02 11.68
N ARG A 362 6.66 1.10 11.83
CA ARG A 362 6.80 -0.29 11.36
C ARG A 362 6.91 -0.37 9.84
N ALA A 363 6.19 0.49 9.12
CA ALA A 363 6.33 0.58 7.67
C ALA A 363 7.78 0.96 7.28
N ILE A 364 8.32 2.01 7.91
CA ILE A 364 9.71 2.46 7.69
C ILE A 364 10.71 1.34 8.00
N GLU A 365 10.54 0.61 9.11
CA GLU A 365 11.41 -0.51 9.48
C GLU A 365 11.42 -1.62 8.43
N ASN A 366 10.24 -2.05 7.97
CA ASN A 366 10.13 -3.08 6.94
C ASN A 366 10.71 -2.62 5.61
N TYR A 367 10.48 -1.37 5.21
CA TYR A 367 11.09 -0.82 4.00
C TYR A 367 12.62 -0.72 4.10
N LYS A 368 13.17 -0.39 5.28
CA LYS A 368 14.62 -0.41 5.49
C LYS A 368 15.21 -1.81 5.41
N LEU A 369 14.51 -2.84 5.91
CA LEU A 369 14.92 -4.23 5.74
C LEU A 369 14.91 -4.65 4.25
N ALA A 370 13.88 -4.24 3.50
CA ALA A 370 13.85 -4.46 2.06
C ALA A 370 15.01 -3.75 1.33
N LEU A 371 15.32 -2.51 1.73
CA LEU A 371 16.41 -1.73 1.17
C LEU A 371 17.77 -2.39 1.42
N ASP A 372 18.05 -2.83 2.66
CA ASP A 372 19.31 -3.51 3.02
C ASP A 372 19.54 -4.79 2.20
N ILE A 373 18.49 -5.58 1.98
CA ILE A 373 18.56 -6.76 1.11
C ILE A 373 18.88 -6.36 -0.33
N GLN A 374 18.21 -5.34 -0.85
CA GLN A 374 18.40 -4.86 -2.23
C GLN A 374 19.79 -4.26 -2.44
N GLU A 375 20.32 -3.48 -1.50
CA GLU A 375 21.66 -2.89 -1.58
C GLU A 375 22.76 -3.97 -1.60
N LYS A 376 22.54 -5.09 -0.90
CA LYS A 376 23.47 -6.22 -0.88
C LYS A 376 23.38 -7.14 -2.09
N SER A 377 22.21 -7.20 -2.75
CA SER A 377 21.94 -8.15 -3.84
C SER A 377 21.90 -7.54 -5.23
N LEU A 378 21.70 -6.22 -5.34
CA LEU A 378 21.52 -5.51 -6.61
C LEU A 378 22.61 -4.46 -6.84
N ASN A 379 22.73 -3.98 -8.08
CA ASN A 379 23.59 -2.85 -8.37
C ASN A 379 23.03 -1.55 -7.76
N GLN A 380 23.91 -0.60 -7.41
CA GLN A 380 23.54 0.67 -6.78
C GLN A 380 22.61 1.56 -7.63
N THR A 381 22.42 1.22 -8.90
CA THR A 381 21.56 1.95 -9.85
C THR A 381 20.26 1.21 -10.16
N HIS A 382 19.97 0.07 -9.49
CA HIS A 382 18.79 -0.74 -9.78
C HIS A 382 17.50 0.05 -9.51
N SER A 383 16.52 -0.05 -10.41
CA SER A 383 15.23 0.64 -10.28
C SER A 383 14.46 0.27 -9.01
N SER A 384 14.57 -0.98 -8.56
CA SER A 384 13.97 -1.46 -7.30
C SER A 384 14.43 -0.68 -6.07
N LEU A 385 15.69 -0.23 -6.02
CA LEU A 385 16.18 0.61 -4.92
C LEU A 385 15.42 1.94 -4.89
N ALA A 386 15.24 2.57 -6.06
CA ALA A 386 14.49 3.81 -6.16
C ALA A 386 13.01 3.64 -5.76
N THR A 387 12.38 2.52 -6.10
CA THR A 387 11.02 2.21 -5.65
C THR A 387 10.95 2.10 -4.12
N THR A 388 11.90 1.39 -3.50
CA THR A 388 11.94 1.27 -2.04
C THR A 388 12.21 2.62 -1.37
N TYR A 389 13.11 3.46 -1.90
CA TYR A 389 13.31 4.83 -1.39
C TYR A 389 12.06 5.71 -1.53
N ASN A 390 11.29 5.59 -2.63
CA ASN A 390 9.99 6.26 -2.75
C ASN A 390 9.01 5.78 -1.66
N ASN A 391 8.96 4.48 -1.38
CA ASN A 391 8.09 3.93 -0.33
C ASN A 391 8.50 4.40 1.08
N ILE A 392 9.81 4.44 1.37
CA ILE A 392 10.36 5.02 2.61
C ILE A 392 9.98 6.51 2.70
N GLY A 393 10.12 7.24 1.61
CA GLY A 393 9.74 8.65 1.52
C GLY A 393 8.26 8.86 1.81
N LEU A 394 7.39 7.99 1.30
CA LEU A 394 5.94 8.04 1.55
C LEU A 394 5.59 7.74 3.01
N ALA A 395 6.29 6.78 3.62
CA ALA A 395 6.11 6.48 5.04
C ALA A 395 6.58 7.62 5.94
N HIS A 396 7.72 8.23 5.66
CA HIS A 396 8.18 9.43 6.35
C HIS A 396 7.23 10.61 6.15
N PHE A 397 6.69 10.80 4.93
CA PHE A 397 5.71 11.84 4.65
C PHE A 397 4.43 11.65 5.47
N SER A 398 3.92 10.42 5.53
CA SER A 398 2.71 10.08 6.30
C SER A 398 2.94 10.17 7.81
N ASN A 399 4.17 9.94 8.27
CA ASN A 399 4.59 10.16 9.66
C ASN A 399 4.90 11.64 10.00
N GLY A 400 4.71 12.58 9.06
CA GLY A 400 5.00 14.00 9.24
C GLY A 400 6.49 14.37 9.22
N GLU A 401 7.38 13.43 8.93
CA GLU A 401 8.83 13.64 8.86
C GLU A 401 9.27 14.16 7.48
N TYR A 402 8.75 15.33 7.09
CA TYR A 402 8.87 15.86 5.73
C TYR A 402 10.32 16.04 5.23
N SER A 403 11.28 16.33 6.11
CA SER A 403 12.69 16.44 5.70
C SER A 403 13.30 15.08 5.33
N LYS A 404 13.04 14.02 6.11
CA LYS A 404 13.48 12.65 5.78
C LYS A 404 12.78 12.11 4.53
N ALA A 405 11.50 12.47 4.35
CA ALA A 405 10.76 12.16 3.14
C ALA A 405 11.42 12.79 1.91
N PHE A 406 11.76 14.09 1.99
CA PHE A 406 12.46 14.81 0.94
C PHE A 406 13.82 14.18 0.60
N GLU A 407 14.62 13.81 1.60
CA GLU A 407 15.89 13.11 1.40
C GLU A 407 15.71 11.78 0.66
N SER A 408 14.76 10.95 1.12
CA SER A 408 14.47 9.64 0.51
C SER A 408 14.02 9.78 -0.95
N TYR A 409 13.15 10.75 -1.25
CA TYR A 409 12.72 11.00 -2.63
C TYR A 409 13.85 11.55 -3.52
N ASN A 410 14.78 12.35 -2.99
CA ASN A 410 15.93 12.80 -3.77
C ASN A 410 16.91 11.65 -4.07
N GLU A 411 17.09 10.72 -3.14
CA GLU A 411 17.89 9.50 -3.41
C GLU A 411 17.22 8.63 -4.48
N ALA A 412 15.90 8.44 -4.40
CA ALA A 412 15.14 7.76 -5.46
C ALA A 412 15.34 8.44 -6.82
N LEU A 413 15.22 9.77 -6.87
CA LEU A 413 15.40 10.56 -8.09
C LEU A 413 16.82 10.43 -8.65
N ARG A 414 17.84 10.49 -7.79
CA ARG A 414 19.25 10.34 -8.17
C ARG A 414 19.53 8.99 -8.81
N ILE A 415 19.00 7.91 -8.23
CA ILE A 415 19.13 6.55 -8.76
C ILE A 415 18.45 6.45 -10.13
N GLN A 416 17.20 6.91 -10.23
CA GLN A 416 16.42 6.87 -11.48
C GLN A 416 17.06 7.68 -12.61
N GLN A 417 17.60 8.87 -12.31
CA GLN A 417 18.29 9.70 -13.31
C GLN A 417 19.57 9.06 -13.87
N LYS A 418 20.19 8.15 -13.11
CA LYS A 418 21.38 7.40 -13.56
C LYS A 418 21.04 6.13 -14.34
N SER A 419 19.89 5.51 -14.06
CA SER A 419 19.53 4.18 -14.61
C SER A 419 18.43 4.19 -15.67
N LEU A 420 17.64 5.26 -15.74
CA LEU A 420 16.48 5.35 -16.61
C LEU A 420 16.63 6.51 -17.60
N LEU A 421 15.93 6.41 -18.72
CA LEU A 421 15.78 7.52 -19.66
C LEU A 421 15.10 8.70 -18.94
N SER A 422 15.50 9.93 -19.29
CA SER A 422 15.01 11.16 -18.63
C SER A 422 13.49 11.36 -18.72
N ILE A 423 12.83 10.70 -19.68
CA ILE A 423 11.38 10.72 -19.87
C ILE A 423 10.65 9.55 -19.17
N HIS A 424 11.33 8.73 -18.36
CA HIS A 424 10.69 7.57 -17.76
C HIS A 424 9.59 7.97 -16.74
N PRO A 425 8.37 7.41 -16.80
CA PRO A 425 7.26 7.81 -15.94
C PRO A 425 7.53 7.75 -14.43
N SER A 426 8.39 6.83 -13.96
CA SER A 426 8.75 6.74 -12.54
C SER A 426 9.47 7.98 -12.01
N ILE A 427 10.21 8.71 -12.87
CA ILE A 427 10.85 9.98 -12.52
C ILE A 427 9.77 11.04 -12.23
N ALA A 428 8.69 11.04 -13.01
CA ALA A 428 7.56 11.95 -12.77
C ALA A 428 6.85 11.65 -11.45
N ILE A 429 6.66 10.37 -11.10
CA ILE A 429 6.10 9.98 -9.79
C ILE A 429 6.95 10.55 -8.66
N THR A 430 8.27 10.42 -8.74
CA THR A 430 9.16 10.97 -7.70
C THR A 430 9.12 12.50 -7.66
N TYR A 431 9.06 13.21 -8.80
CA TYR A 431 8.85 14.66 -8.82
C TYR A 431 7.51 15.08 -8.20
N ASN A 432 6.43 14.33 -8.44
CA ASN A 432 5.13 14.56 -7.78
C ASN A 432 5.26 14.43 -6.26
N ASN A 433 5.90 13.36 -5.78
CA ASN A 433 6.10 13.13 -4.35
C ASN A 433 6.94 14.24 -3.70
N ILE A 434 8.00 14.70 -4.37
CA ILE A 434 8.80 15.85 -3.93
C ILE A 434 7.94 17.12 -3.89
N GLY A 435 7.10 17.34 -4.90
CA GLY A 435 6.11 18.42 -4.94
C GLY A 435 5.20 18.42 -3.73
N SER A 436 4.64 17.26 -3.38
CA SER A 436 3.76 17.09 -2.20
C SER A 436 4.46 17.46 -0.89
N VAL A 437 5.72 17.00 -0.71
CA VAL A 437 6.52 17.34 0.47
C VAL A 437 6.79 18.82 0.55
N LEU A 438 7.19 19.45 -0.56
CA LEU A 438 7.45 20.89 -0.60
C LEU A 438 6.20 21.70 -0.33
N SER A 439 5.04 21.26 -0.84
CA SER A 439 3.75 21.88 -0.55
C SER A 439 3.42 21.81 0.95
N LYS A 440 3.62 20.65 1.60
CA LYS A 440 3.40 20.51 3.06
C LYS A 440 4.40 21.30 3.91
N LYS A 441 5.60 21.59 3.38
CA LYS A 441 6.58 22.48 4.01
C LYS A 441 6.31 23.97 3.74
N GLY A 442 5.24 24.33 3.02
CA GLY A 442 4.89 25.71 2.67
C GLY A 442 5.69 26.30 1.50
N ASN A 443 6.55 25.51 0.83
CA ASN A 443 7.36 25.96 -0.30
C ASN A 443 6.60 25.85 -1.62
N TYR A 444 5.46 26.55 -1.74
CA TYR A 444 4.51 26.35 -2.84
C TYR A 444 5.09 26.61 -4.24
N SER A 445 5.91 27.65 -4.40
CA SER A 445 6.53 28.00 -5.69
C SER A 445 7.45 26.88 -6.23
N ILE A 446 8.23 26.26 -5.34
CA ILE A 446 9.13 25.15 -5.67
C ILE A 446 8.32 23.87 -5.89
N ALA A 447 7.24 23.65 -5.12
CA ALA A 447 6.33 22.54 -5.32
C ALA A 447 5.70 22.58 -6.73
N VAL A 448 5.14 23.73 -7.14
CA VAL A 448 4.59 23.94 -8.49
C VAL A 448 5.63 23.65 -9.58
N LYS A 449 6.89 24.08 -9.38
CA LYS A 449 7.98 23.78 -10.33
C LYS A 449 8.23 22.28 -10.49
N ASN A 450 8.20 21.51 -9.39
CA ASN A 450 8.40 20.06 -9.44
C ASN A 450 7.21 19.35 -10.10
N TYR A 451 5.97 19.74 -9.77
CA TYR A 451 4.80 19.18 -10.45
C TYR A 451 4.77 19.49 -11.95
N LYS A 452 5.17 20.70 -12.37
CA LYS A 452 5.30 21.03 -13.80
C LYS A 452 6.33 20.16 -14.51
N LYS A 453 7.45 19.83 -13.86
CA LYS A 453 8.43 18.87 -14.39
C LYS A 453 7.86 17.46 -14.48
N ALA A 454 7.13 17.00 -13.46
CA ALA A 454 6.44 15.71 -13.50
C ALA A 454 5.46 15.65 -14.69
N LEU A 455 4.66 16.71 -14.85
CA LEU A 455 3.69 16.83 -15.93
C LEU A 455 4.36 16.84 -17.31
N GLU A 456 5.48 17.56 -17.48
CA GLU A 456 6.25 17.56 -18.73
C GLU A 456 6.72 16.15 -19.11
N ILE A 457 7.26 15.40 -18.14
CA ILE A 457 7.71 14.02 -18.36
C ILE A 457 6.52 13.12 -18.73
N GLN A 458 5.41 13.22 -17.99
CA GLN A 458 4.21 12.40 -18.24
C GLN A 458 3.59 12.69 -19.60
N LEU A 459 3.46 13.96 -20.01
CA LEU A 459 2.90 14.33 -21.31
C LEU A 459 3.74 13.83 -22.49
N ARG A 460 5.05 13.61 -22.29
CA ARG A 460 5.96 13.07 -23.30
C ARG A 460 6.05 11.55 -23.32
N SER A 461 5.70 10.88 -22.22
CA SER A 461 5.93 9.44 -22.03
C SER A 461 4.67 8.60 -21.89
N LEU A 462 3.54 9.21 -21.52
CA LEU A 462 2.27 8.56 -21.29
C LEU A 462 1.22 8.99 -22.33
N PRO A 463 0.20 8.16 -22.60
CA PRO A 463 -0.93 8.57 -23.42
C PRO A 463 -1.61 9.83 -22.83
N PRO A 464 -2.15 10.74 -23.66
CA PRO A 464 -2.71 12.03 -23.20
C PRO A 464 -3.84 11.93 -22.15
N ARG A 465 -4.46 10.76 -21.99
CA ARG A 465 -5.55 10.51 -21.05
C ARG A 465 -5.14 9.62 -19.87
N HIS A 466 -3.86 9.42 -19.65
CA HIS A 466 -3.36 8.57 -18.59
C HIS A 466 -3.76 9.13 -17.20
N PRO A 467 -4.26 8.30 -16.26
CA PRO A 467 -4.70 8.76 -14.94
C PRO A 467 -3.64 9.54 -14.14
N ASP A 468 -2.36 9.16 -14.26
CA ASP A 468 -1.26 9.85 -13.58
C ASP A 468 -1.13 11.33 -13.97
N ILE A 469 -1.47 11.69 -15.21
CA ILE A 469 -1.49 13.09 -15.67
C ILE A 469 -2.56 13.86 -14.89
N ALA A 470 -3.74 13.25 -14.72
CA ALA A 470 -4.83 13.86 -13.94
C ALA A 470 -4.45 14.02 -12.47
N THR A 471 -3.80 13.02 -11.87
CA THR A 471 -3.31 13.11 -10.48
C THR A 471 -2.32 14.28 -10.31
N THR A 472 -1.43 14.51 -11.27
CA THR A 472 -0.50 15.65 -11.22
C THR A 472 -1.23 17.00 -11.36
N TYR A 473 -2.24 17.09 -12.23
CA TYR A 473 -3.08 18.28 -12.32
C TYR A 473 -3.86 18.54 -11.03
N ASP A 474 -4.42 17.50 -10.40
CA ASP A 474 -5.15 17.63 -9.14
C ASP A 474 -4.25 18.13 -7.99
N ASN A 475 -3.04 17.55 -7.87
CA ASN A 475 -2.04 18.01 -6.91
C ASN A 475 -1.58 19.45 -7.18
N LEU A 476 -1.41 19.84 -8.45
CA LEU A 476 -1.16 21.24 -8.83
C LEU A 476 -2.31 22.16 -8.40
N GLY A 477 -3.56 21.72 -8.60
CA GLY A 477 -4.76 22.46 -8.23
C GLY A 477 -4.77 22.79 -6.74
N LEU A 478 -4.55 21.78 -5.89
CA LEU A 478 -4.44 21.94 -4.45
C LEU A 478 -3.27 22.85 -4.05
N THR A 479 -2.08 22.68 -4.64
CA THR A 479 -0.92 23.51 -4.30
C THR A 479 -1.09 24.97 -4.74
N TYR A 480 -1.72 25.24 -5.88
CA TYR A 480 -2.08 26.60 -6.27
C TYR A 480 -3.09 27.21 -5.28
N ALA A 481 -4.09 26.43 -4.84
CA ALA A 481 -5.03 26.89 -3.82
C ALA A 481 -4.33 27.23 -2.50
N TYR A 482 -3.39 26.41 -2.03
CA TYR A 482 -2.58 26.72 -0.84
C TYR A 482 -1.65 27.92 -1.03
N ALA A 483 -1.28 28.25 -2.27
CA ALA A 483 -0.53 29.46 -2.59
C ALA A 483 -1.41 30.72 -2.70
N GLY A 484 -2.74 30.59 -2.61
CA GLY A 484 -3.72 31.66 -2.83
C GLY A 484 -4.09 31.90 -4.30
N GLU A 485 -3.56 31.11 -5.25
CA GLU A 485 -3.85 31.22 -6.68
C GLU A 485 -5.09 30.39 -7.08
N TYR A 486 -6.24 30.69 -6.48
CA TYR A 486 -7.45 29.85 -6.59
C TYR A 486 -7.94 29.62 -8.02
N SER A 487 -7.87 30.62 -8.90
CA SER A 487 -8.30 30.49 -10.31
C SER A 487 -7.51 29.42 -11.06
N LYS A 488 -6.19 29.39 -10.88
CA LYS A 488 -5.34 28.32 -11.41
C LYS A 488 -5.64 27.00 -10.72
N GLY A 489 -5.95 27.02 -9.43
CA GLY A 489 -6.43 25.87 -8.68
C GLY A 489 -7.59 25.16 -9.38
N LEU A 490 -8.68 25.91 -9.62
CA LEU A 490 -9.90 25.42 -10.27
C LEU A 490 -9.62 24.90 -11.69
N GLU A 491 -8.86 25.64 -12.50
CA GLU A 491 -8.51 25.25 -13.87
C GLU A 491 -7.78 23.89 -13.92
N ASN A 492 -6.87 23.64 -12.98
CA ASN A 492 -6.14 22.37 -12.93
C ASN A 492 -7.03 21.21 -12.46
N CYS A 493 -7.93 21.43 -11.48
CA CYS A 493 -8.91 20.42 -11.09
C CYS A 493 -9.87 20.08 -12.25
N GLU A 494 -10.33 21.07 -13.03
CA GLU A 494 -11.17 20.85 -14.22
C GLU A 494 -10.45 20.00 -15.28
N LYS A 495 -9.16 20.27 -15.53
CA LYS A 495 -8.33 19.46 -16.43
C LYS A 495 -8.22 18.01 -15.94
N ALA A 496 -8.00 17.81 -14.64
CA ALA A 496 -7.94 16.48 -14.04
C ALA A 496 -9.25 15.71 -14.23
N ILE A 497 -10.40 16.34 -13.92
CA ILE A 497 -11.73 15.75 -14.08
C ILE A 497 -12.01 15.40 -15.55
N ASN A 498 -11.67 16.28 -16.50
CA ASN A 498 -11.89 16.05 -17.93
C ASN A 498 -11.08 14.83 -18.43
N ILE A 499 -9.83 14.69 -17.99
CA ILE A 499 -9.02 13.51 -18.31
C ILE A 499 -9.66 12.25 -17.72
N GLN A 500 -9.98 12.26 -16.43
CA GLN A 500 -10.51 11.09 -15.71
C GLN A 500 -11.89 10.67 -16.24
N ASN A 501 -12.80 11.59 -16.53
CA ASN A 501 -14.11 11.28 -17.13
C ASN A 501 -13.99 10.57 -18.49
N LYS A 502 -12.88 10.80 -19.21
CA LYS A 502 -12.62 10.20 -20.53
C LYS A 502 -11.78 8.92 -20.48
N SER A 503 -11.18 8.58 -19.34
CA SER A 503 -10.25 7.44 -19.21
C SER A 503 -10.59 6.43 -18.13
N LEU A 504 -11.36 6.82 -17.12
CA LEU A 504 -11.76 5.98 -16.00
C LEU A 504 -13.24 5.61 -16.09
N SER A 505 -13.65 4.57 -15.37
CA SER A 505 -15.08 4.29 -15.22
C SER A 505 -15.77 5.44 -14.47
N PRO A 506 -17.06 5.71 -14.74
CA PRO A 506 -17.81 6.76 -14.03
C PRO A 506 -17.87 6.57 -12.51
N THR A 507 -17.61 5.36 -12.02
CA THR A 507 -17.65 4.97 -10.60
C THR A 507 -16.25 4.88 -9.97
N HIS A 508 -15.22 5.36 -10.66
CA HIS A 508 -13.84 5.18 -10.21
C HIS A 508 -13.49 6.12 -9.05
N CYS A 509 -12.89 5.58 -7.98
CA CYS A 509 -12.56 6.32 -6.75
C CYS A 509 -11.71 7.57 -6.98
N ASN A 510 -10.72 7.53 -7.88
CA ASN A 510 -9.88 8.70 -8.18
C ASN A 510 -10.69 9.89 -8.71
N LEU A 511 -11.75 9.64 -9.50
CA LEU A 511 -12.62 10.71 -9.99
C LEU A 511 -13.38 11.37 -8.82
N ALA A 512 -13.91 10.57 -7.89
CA ALA A 512 -14.55 11.08 -6.68
C ALA A 512 -13.57 11.89 -5.81
N MET A 513 -12.32 11.45 -5.69
CA MET A 513 -11.29 12.18 -4.94
C MET A 513 -10.98 13.54 -5.58
N THR A 514 -10.90 13.62 -6.91
CA THR A 514 -10.70 14.90 -7.60
C THR A 514 -11.94 15.81 -7.46
N TYR A 515 -13.17 15.27 -7.45
CA TYR A 515 -14.36 16.06 -7.09
C TYR A 515 -14.33 16.56 -5.64
N ASN A 516 -13.83 15.76 -4.69
CA ASN A 516 -13.62 16.19 -3.31
C ASN A 516 -12.61 17.35 -3.22
N ASN A 517 -11.49 17.25 -3.94
CA ASN A 517 -10.50 18.33 -3.98
C ASN A 517 -11.07 19.60 -4.63
N PHE A 518 -11.86 19.44 -5.68
CA PHE A 518 -12.53 20.57 -6.32
C PHE A 518 -13.56 21.22 -5.38
N GLY A 519 -14.36 20.42 -4.68
CA GLY A 519 -15.26 20.89 -3.63
C GLY A 519 -14.52 21.66 -2.53
N LEU A 520 -13.34 21.18 -2.10
CA LEU A 520 -12.51 21.86 -1.11
C LEU A 520 -12.07 23.25 -1.58
N LEU A 521 -11.69 23.39 -2.86
CA LEU A 521 -11.37 24.70 -3.44
C LEU A 521 -12.57 25.65 -3.41
N HIS A 522 -13.78 25.16 -3.71
CA HIS A 522 -15.00 25.96 -3.59
C HIS A 522 -15.31 26.33 -2.14
N THR A 523 -15.11 25.41 -1.17
CA THR A 523 -15.23 25.71 0.26
C THR A 523 -14.26 26.81 0.69
N LEU A 524 -13.00 26.78 0.23
CA LEU A 524 -11.99 27.81 0.53
C LEU A 524 -12.32 29.17 -0.08
N LEU A 525 -13.06 29.21 -1.20
CA LEU A 525 -13.53 30.44 -1.85
C LEU A 525 -14.80 31.01 -1.22
N GLY A 526 -15.46 30.26 -0.32
CA GLY A 526 -16.77 30.62 0.24
C GLY A 526 -17.98 30.21 -0.62
N ASN A 527 -17.77 29.46 -1.70
CA ASN A 527 -18.83 28.95 -2.58
C ASN A 527 -19.41 27.64 -2.01
N TYR A 528 -20.06 27.72 -0.86
CA TYR A 528 -20.47 26.53 -0.10
C TYR A 528 -21.54 25.70 -0.79
N SER A 529 -22.46 26.31 -1.54
CA SER A 529 -23.48 25.61 -2.34
C SER A 529 -22.85 24.70 -3.39
N GLU A 530 -21.96 25.26 -4.20
CA GLU A 530 -21.24 24.56 -5.26
C GLU A 530 -20.32 23.48 -4.67
N ALA A 531 -19.68 23.77 -3.53
CA ALA A 531 -18.88 22.79 -2.82
C ALA A 531 -19.72 21.56 -2.43
N LEU A 532 -20.90 21.76 -1.83
CA LEU A 532 -21.82 20.68 -1.47
C LEU A 532 -22.30 19.89 -2.69
N GLU A 533 -22.57 20.55 -3.83
CA GLU A 533 -22.90 19.85 -5.08
C GLU A 533 -21.75 18.96 -5.57
N LEU A 534 -20.51 19.45 -5.52
CA LEU A 534 -19.33 18.69 -5.92
C LEU A 534 -19.06 17.50 -4.99
N TYR A 535 -19.22 17.67 -3.68
CA TYR A 535 -19.12 16.56 -2.73
C TYR A 535 -20.25 15.54 -2.92
N ASN A 536 -21.48 15.98 -3.22
CA ASN A 536 -22.57 15.07 -3.54
C ASN A 536 -22.30 14.26 -4.82
N LYS A 537 -21.69 14.89 -5.85
CA LYS A 537 -21.20 14.17 -7.04
C LYS A 537 -20.14 13.12 -6.67
N ALA A 538 -19.16 13.49 -5.83
CA ALA A 538 -18.17 12.54 -5.33
C ALA A 538 -18.82 11.36 -4.57
N PHE A 539 -19.82 11.65 -3.75
CA PHE A 539 -20.56 10.65 -2.98
C PHE A 539 -21.36 9.71 -3.88
N GLU A 540 -22.04 10.21 -4.91
CA GLU A 540 -22.78 9.38 -5.87
C GLU A 540 -21.85 8.48 -6.69
N ILE A 541 -20.65 8.95 -7.06
CA ILE A 541 -19.61 8.13 -7.71
C ILE A 541 -19.16 6.98 -6.79
N GLN A 542 -19.09 7.23 -5.48
CA GLN A 542 -18.65 6.27 -4.46
C GLN A 542 -19.77 5.34 -3.96
N LYS A 543 -21.03 5.61 -4.27
CA LYS A 543 -22.20 4.82 -3.84
C LYS A 543 -22.14 3.32 -4.16
N PRO A 544 -21.51 2.86 -5.27
CA PRO A 544 -21.34 1.43 -5.54
C PRO A 544 -20.32 0.73 -4.62
N LEU A 545 -19.51 1.50 -3.86
CA LEU A 545 -18.54 0.93 -2.93
C LEU A 545 -19.25 0.30 -1.71
N PRO A 546 -18.62 -0.68 -1.04
CA PRO A 546 -19.10 -1.17 0.24
C PRO A 546 -19.33 0.00 1.22
N SER A 547 -20.38 -0.10 2.04
CA SER A 547 -20.73 0.96 3.00
C SER A 547 -19.62 1.25 4.03
N THR A 548 -18.66 0.33 4.18
CA THR A 548 -17.48 0.45 5.04
C THR A 548 -16.25 1.00 4.31
N HIS A 549 -16.33 1.40 3.04
CA HIS A 549 -15.15 1.83 2.29
C HIS A 549 -14.59 3.16 2.82
N PRO A 550 -13.28 3.28 3.15
CA PRO A 550 -12.69 4.48 3.77
C PRO A 550 -12.92 5.79 3.01
N HIS A 551 -12.92 5.76 1.67
CA HIS A 551 -13.19 6.96 0.85
C HIS A 551 -14.56 7.63 1.12
N LEU A 552 -15.57 6.87 1.57
CA LEU A 552 -16.87 7.44 1.95
C LEU A 552 -16.74 8.35 3.17
N ALA A 553 -15.86 7.99 4.12
CA ALA A 553 -15.59 8.79 5.31
C ALA A 553 -14.90 10.12 4.95
N ILE A 554 -13.97 10.12 3.99
CA ILE A 554 -13.30 11.33 3.51
C ILE A 554 -14.32 12.32 2.95
N THR A 555 -15.19 11.87 2.05
CA THR A 555 -16.24 12.72 1.46
C THR A 555 -17.18 13.28 2.53
N ARG A 556 -17.61 12.46 3.49
CA ARG A 556 -18.45 12.91 4.61
C ARG A 556 -17.76 13.93 5.51
N ASN A 557 -16.47 13.76 5.79
CA ASN A 557 -15.69 14.74 6.53
C ASN A 557 -15.65 16.09 5.79
N ASN A 558 -15.48 16.10 4.46
CA ASN A 558 -15.47 17.35 3.70
C ASN A 558 -16.86 18.02 3.65
N ILE A 559 -17.94 17.24 3.53
CA ILE A 559 -19.32 17.73 3.64
C ILE A 559 -19.56 18.33 5.03
N GLY A 560 -19.16 17.63 6.08
CA GLY A 560 -19.25 18.11 7.46
C GLY A 560 -18.48 19.42 7.68
N SER A 561 -17.29 19.55 7.08
CA SER A 561 -16.48 20.78 7.13
C SER A 561 -17.18 21.95 6.45
N THR A 562 -17.89 21.69 5.36
CA THR A 562 -18.65 22.73 4.64
C THR A 562 -19.90 23.15 5.42
N HIS A 563 -20.64 22.20 6.01
CA HIS A 563 -21.74 22.52 6.92
C HIS A 563 -21.28 23.31 8.15
N LEU A 564 -20.10 22.98 8.69
CA LEU A 564 -19.49 23.72 9.79
C LEU A 564 -19.26 25.19 9.41
N LYS A 565 -18.75 25.45 8.20
CA LYS A 565 -18.53 26.81 7.67
C LYS A 565 -19.84 27.56 7.37
N LEU A 566 -20.92 26.85 7.07
CA LEU A 566 -22.26 27.42 6.90
C LEU A 566 -22.97 27.76 8.23
N GLY A 567 -22.40 27.37 9.38
CA GLY A 567 -23.03 27.49 10.69
C GLY A 567 -24.01 26.36 11.04
N GLU A 568 -24.14 25.35 10.18
CA GLU A 568 -25.05 24.21 10.35
C GLU A 568 -24.40 23.12 11.23
N TYR A 569 -24.08 23.47 12.47
CA TYR A 569 -23.23 22.66 13.35
C TYR A 569 -23.76 21.24 13.61
N GLN A 570 -25.08 21.08 13.74
CA GLN A 570 -25.66 19.76 13.97
C GLN A 570 -25.50 18.85 12.75
N ARG A 571 -25.68 19.38 11.53
CA ARG A 571 -25.47 18.63 10.28
C ARG A 571 -23.99 18.31 10.07
N ALA A 572 -23.09 19.19 10.51
CA ALA A 572 -21.66 18.90 10.51
C ALA A 572 -21.33 17.70 11.42
N ILE A 573 -21.82 17.71 12.66
CA ILE A 573 -21.65 16.62 13.64
C ILE A 573 -22.18 15.30 13.06
N GLU A 574 -23.41 15.28 12.53
CA GLU A 574 -24.00 14.07 11.94
C GLU A 574 -23.17 13.48 10.79
N ASN A 575 -22.59 14.33 9.94
CA ASN A 575 -21.72 13.86 8.85
C ASN A 575 -20.40 13.30 9.38
N TYR A 576 -19.80 13.94 10.37
CA TYR A 576 -18.58 13.45 11.01
C TYR A 576 -18.81 12.16 11.79
N GLU A 577 -19.91 12.01 12.51
CA GLU A 577 -20.29 10.77 13.21
C GLU A 577 -20.50 9.61 12.22
N LYS A 578 -21.15 9.88 11.08
CA LYS A 578 -21.28 8.89 9.99
C LYS A 578 -19.94 8.57 9.31
N ALA A 579 -18.98 9.50 9.29
CA ALA A 579 -17.63 9.22 8.81
C ALA A 579 -16.88 8.34 9.82
N LEU A 580 -17.00 8.65 11.11
CA LEU A 580 -16.42 7.91 12.23
C LEU A 580 -16.93 6.46 12.26
N GLU A 581 -18.24 6.26 12.08
CA GLU A 581 -18.84 4.92 12.03
C GLU A 581 -18.25 4.05 10.88
N VAL A 582 -18.06 4.65 9.70
CA VAL A 582 -17.44 3.96 8.56
C VAL A 582 -15.99 3.59 8.87
N GLN A 583 -15.22 4.51 9.45
CA GLN A 583 -13.83 4.28 9.81
C GLN A 583 -13.70 3.21 10.91
N GLN A 584 -14.51 3.28 11.97
CA GLN A 584 -14.50 2.28 13.05
C GLN A 584 -14.84 0.87 12.58
N LYS A 585 -15.65 0.73 11.52
CA LYS A 585 -15.98 -0.57 10.90
C LYS A 585 -14.92 -1.10 9.95
N SER A 586 -14.02 -0.24 9.45
CA SER A 586 -13.08 -0.58 8.36
C SER A 586 -11.61 -0.48 8.71
N LEU A 587 -11.28 0.26 9.76
CA LEU A 587 -9.92 0.55 10.21
C LEU A 587 -9.72 0.07 11.66
N PRO A 588 -8.48 -0.23 12.07
CA PRO A 588 -8.16 -0.46 13.48
C PRO A 588 -8.58 0.73 14.35
N GLN A 589 -8.96 0.47 15.61
CA GLN A 589 -9.44 1.50 16.54
C GLN A 589 -8.43 2.64 16.76
N GLU A 590 -7.14 2.35 16.64
CA GLU A 590 -6.06 3.31 16.84
C GLU A 590 -5.60 3.97 15.52
N HIS A 591 -6.33 3.80 14.42
CA HIS A 591 -5.92 4.36 13.13
C HIS A 591 -5.94 5.92 13.16
N PRO A 592 -4.91 6.62 12.64
CA PRO A 592 -4.82 8.08 12.66
C PRO A 592 -6.02 8.81 12.03
N ASP A 593 -6.62 8.27 10.96
CA ASP A 593 -7.82 8.85 10.34
C ASP A 593 -9.02 8.97 11.28
N ILE A 594 -9.14 8.08 12.29
CA ILE A 594 -10.17 8.16 13.33
C ILE A 594 -9.93 9.40 14.21
N ALA A 595 -8.66 9.67 14.55
CA ALA A 595 -8.29 10.86 15.34
C ALA A 595 -8.55 12.16 14.57
N ILE A 596 -8.36 12.18 13.26
CA ILE A 596 -8.72 13.32 12.41
C ILE A 596 -10.23 13.58 12.49
N THR A 597 -11.05 12.54 12.39
CA THR A 597 -12.50 12.68 12.50
C THR A 597 -12.94 13.15 13.89
N TYR A 598 -12.35 12.62 14.98
CA TYR A 598 -12.60 13.15 16.33
C TYR A 598 -12.22 14.62 16.47
N ASN A 599 -11.10 15.06 15.88
CA ASN A 599 -10.75 16.48 15.84
C ASN A 599 -11.82 17.33 15.14
N ASN A 600 -12.37 16.84 14.04
CA ASN A 600 -13.42 17.54 13.30
C ASN A 600 -14.74 17.60 14.09
N ILE A 601 -15.12 16.52 14.78
CA ILE A 601 -16.28 16.49 15.70
C ILE A 601 -16.07 17.48 16.84
N GLY A 602 -14.88 17.48 17.45
CA GLY A 602 -14.51 18.43 18.51
C GLY A 602 -14.59 19.88 18.04
N LEU A 603 -14.19 20.15 16.79
CA LEU A 603 -14.30 21.48 16.20
C LEU A 603 -15.76 21.90 16.00
N ALA A 604 -16.63 20.97 15.59
CA ALA A 604 -18.05 21.23 15.48
C ALA A 604 -18.73 21.50 16.84
N HIS A 605 -18.43 20.70 17.87
CA HIS A 605 -18.89 20.98 19.23
C HIS A 605 -18.35 22.30 19.76
N TYR A 606 -17.09 22.64 19.46
CA TYR A 606 -16.51 23.93 19.82
C TYR A 606 -17.30 25.11 19.22
N HIS A 607 -17.61 25.07 17.92
CA HIS A 607 -18.38 26.13 17.26
C HIS A 607 -19.85 26.17 17.71
N LYS A 608 -20.42 25.02 18.07
CA LYS A 608 -21.73 24.93 18.72
C LYS A 608 -21.71 25.42 20.18
N GLY A 609 -20.53 25.61 20.77
CA GLY A 609 -20.34 26.04 22.16
C GLY A 609 -20.47 24.93 23.22
N GLU A 610 -20.51 23.67 22.79
CA GLU A 610 -20.47 22.49 23.64
C GLU A 610 -19.01 22.15 24.03
N TYR A 611 -18.34 23.09 24.71
CA TYR A 611 -16.89 23.05 24.95
C TYR A 611 -16.42 21.85 25.78
N SER A 612 -17.24 21.34 26.71
CA SER A 612 -16.92 20.14 27.48
C SER A 612 -16.87 18.91 26.57
N LYS A 613 -17.88 18.70 25.73
CA LYS A 613 -17.89 17.59 24.75
C LYS A 613 -16.75 17.69 23.76
N ALA A 614 -16.48 18.91 23.26
CA ALA A 614 -15.35 19.16 22.38
C ALA A 614 -14.02 18.69 23.00
N LEU A 615 -13.82 18.96 24.30
CA LEU A 615 -12.61 18.54 25.01
C LEU A 615 -12.64 17.04 25.35
N ASP A 616 -13.63 16.61 26.11
CA ASP A 616 -13.64 15.33 26.82
C ASP A 616 -14.05 14.14 25.92
N GLU A 617 -14.98 14.35 24.99
CA GLU A 617 -15.51 13.30 24.09
C GLU A 617 -14.77 13.25 22.75
N SER A 618 -14.07 14.33 22.37
CA SER A 618 -13.46 14.46 21.04
C SER A 618 -11.95 14.68 21.07
N TYR A 619 -11.46 15.84 21.54
CA TYR A 619 -10.03 16.16 21.45
C TYR A 619 -9.14 15.26 22.32
N VAL A 620 -9.62 14.84 23.49
CA VAL A 620 -8.90 13.84 24.32
C VAL A 620 -8.78 12.50 23.59
N GLN A 621 -9.86 12.01 22.97
CA GLN A 621 -9.85 10.77 22.19
C GLN A 621 -8.92 10.86 20.98
N ALA A 622 -8.97 11.97 20.24
CA ALA A 622 -8.03 12.23 19.14
C ALA A 622 -6.57 12.20 19.63
N LEU A 623 -6.28 12.88 20.75
CA LEU A 623 -4.93 12.94 21.30
C LEU A 623 -4.43 11.57 21.77
N GLU A 624 -5.26 10.76 22.43
CA GLU A 624 -4.91 9.41 22.87
C GLU A 624 -4.52 8.51 21.70
N ILE A 625 -5.30 8.52 20.62
CA ILE A 625 -5.00 7.75 19.40
C ILE A 625 -3.68 8.24 18.78
N GLN A 626 -3.51 9.56 18.63
CA GLN A 626 -2.32 10.15 18.04
C GLN A 626 -1.06 9.85 18.85
N GLN A 627 -1.11 9.93 20.18
CA GLN A 627 0.05 9.68 21.05
C GLN A 627 0.49 8.21 21.04
N LYS A 628 -0.44 7.28 20.79
CA LYS A 628 -0.12 5.85 20.68
C LYS A 628 0.49 5.46 19.32
N THR A 629 0.03 6.09 18.24
CA THR A 629 0.33 5.62 16.87
C THR A 629 1.29 6.50 16.10
N LEU A 630 1.36 7.79 16.43
CA LEU A 630 2.16 8.77 15.72
C LEU A 630 3.42 9.13 16.50
N SER A 631 4.43 9.60 15.76
CA SER A 631 5.57 10.29 16.36
C SER A 631 5.12 11.45 17.25
N LEU A 632 5.78 11.68 18.38
CA LEU A 632 5.53 12.85 19.25
C LEU A 632 5.78 14.20 18.54
N LYS A 633 6.40 14.18 17.36
CA LYS A 633 6.63 15.34 16.50
C LYS A 633 5.63 15.45 15.34
N HIS A 634 4.60 14.59 15.32
CA HIS A 634 3.65 14.56 14.21
C HIS A 634 2.83 15.86 14.12
N PRO A 635 2.63 16.44 12.93
CA PRO A 635 1.88 17.68 12.74
C PRO A 635 0.48 17.67 13.35
N ASP A 636 -0.21 16.53 13.29
CA ASP A 636 -1.59 16.38 13.79
C ASP A 636 -1.71 16.61 15.31
N LEU A 637 -0.66 16.31 16.09
CA LEU A 637 -0.63 16.61 17.53
C LEU A 637 -0.70 18.13 17.76
N ALA A 638 -0.01 18.92 16.95
CA ALA A 638 -0.06 20.38 17.05
C ALA A 638 -1.44 20.94 16.72
N ILE A 639 -2.15 20.34 15.75
CA ILE A 639 -3.53 20.73 15.42
C ILE A 639 -4.44 20.46 16.62
N THR A 640 -4.39 19.26 17.19
CA THR A 640 -5.17 18.89 18.38
C THR A 640 -4.86 19.83 19.56
N TYR A 641 -3.59 20.10 19.85
CA TYR A 641 -3.21 21.03 20.92
C TYR A 641 -3.70 22.46 20.68
N ASN A 642 -3.63 22.97 19.44
CA ASN A 642 -4.18 24.28 19.09
C ASN A 642 -5.70 24.34 19.31
N ASN A 643 -6.41 23.29 18.91
CA ASN A 643 -7.85 23.21 19.10
C ASN A 643 -8.24 23.13 20.59
N MET A 644 -7.53 22.32 21.38
CA MET A 644 -7.70 22.27 22.84
C MET A 644 -7.39 23.63 23.50
N GLY A 645 -6.37 24.34 23.01
CA GLY A 645 -6.04 25.70 23.43
C GLY A 645 -7.20 26.67 23.19
N SER A 646 -7.87 26.55 22.03
CA SER A 646 -9.05 27.35 21.69
C SER A 646 -10.22 27.06 22.62
N VAL A 647 -10.46 25.80 22.96
CA VAL A 647 -11.49 25.41 23.94
C VAL A 647 -11.18 26.00 25.33
N HIS A 648 -9.95 25.86 25.81
CA HIS A 648 -9.56 26.44 27.10
C HIS A 648 -9.66 27.96 27.12
N LEU A 649 -9.38 28.62 26.00
CA LEU A 649 -9.58 30.05 25.84
C LEU A 649 -11.05 30.43 25.99
N LYS A 650 -11.97 29.74 25.30
CA LYS A 650 -13.41 29.98 25.42
C LYS A 650 -13.93 29.71 26.83
N LEU A 651 -13.37 28.73 27.54
CA LEU A 651 -13.66 28.47 28.96
C LEU A 651 -13.02 29.49 29.94
N GLY A 652 -12.32 30.52 29.45
CA GLY A 652 -11.65 31.53 30.28
C GLY A 652 -10.40 31.03 31.01
N LYS A 653 -9.93 29.82 30.70
CA LYS A 653 -8.75 29.17 31.31
C LYS A 653 -7.47 29.59 30.56
N TYR A 654 -7.16 30.89 30.57
CA TYR A 654 -6.10 31.49 29.75
C TYR A 654 -4.72 30.83 29.92
N GLN A 655 -4.32 30.50 31.15
CA GLN A 655 -3.02 29.86 31.39
C GLN A 655 -2.93 28.46 30.73
N LYS A 656 -3.98 27.65 30.86
CA LYS A 656 -4.05 26.33 30.20
C LYS A 656 -4.09 26.46 28.68
N ALA A 657 -4.75 27.50 28.16
CA ALA A 657 -4.75 27.77 26.73
C ALA A 657 -3.33 28.08 26.22
N ILE A 658 -2.59 28.95 26.91
CA ILE A 658 -1.18 29.25 26.61
C ILE A 658 -0.31 27.99 26.67
N GLU A 659 -0.47 27.16 27.69
CA GLU A 659 0.24 25.87 27.80
C GLU A 659 0.02 24.97 26.59
N LYS A 660 -1.25 24.79 26.15
CA LYS A 660 -1.57 23.98 24.98
C LYS A 660 -1.02 24.58 23.69
N TYR A 661 -1.11 25.90 23.50
CA TYR A 661 -0.51 26.56 22.34
C TYR A 661 1.02 26.47 22.32
N ASN A 662 1.68 26.51 23.48
CA ASN A 662 3.13 26.30 23.57
C ASN A 662 3.53 24.85 23.24
N LEU A 663 2.72 23.86 23.63
CA LEU A 663 2.93 22.46 23.20
C LEU A 663 2.80 22.35 21.68
N ALA A 664 1.78 22.99 21.08
CA ALA A 664 1.62 23.02 19.63
C ALA A 664 2.82 23.69 18.93
N LEU A 665 3.32 24.83 19.45
CA LEU A 665 4.54 25.48 18.95
C LEU A 665 5.75 24.54 19.03
N GLY A 666 5.98 23.89 20.17
CA GLY A 666 7.12 22.99 20.35
C GLY A 666 7.10 21.82 19.36
N VAL A 667 5.92 21.28 19.07
CA VAL A 667 5.74 20.25 18.02
C VAL A 667 6.04 20.86 16.65
N GLN A 668 5.41 21.98 16.28
CA GLN A 668 5.58 22.68 15.00
C GLN A 668 7.03 23.06 14.69
N GLU A 669 7.75 23.65 15.67
CA GLU A 669 9.14 24.09 15.54
C GLU A 669 10.11 22.91 15.30
N SER A 670 9.70 21.68 15.60
CA SER A 670 10.54 20.50 15.41
C SER A 670 10.60 19.96 13.97
N PHE A 671 9.65 20.31 13.10
CA PHE A 671 9.58 19.80 11.72
C PHE A 671 9.28 20.86 10.64
N LEU A 672 8.75 22.02 11.02
CA LEU A 672 8.48 23.12 10.10
C LEU A 672 9.69 24.04 9.96
N SER A 673 9.80 24.74 8.83
CA SER A 673 10.72 25.86 8.73
C SER A 673 10.30 26.97 9.71
N GLN A 674 11.26 27.77 10.19
CA GLN A 674 10.96 28.93 11.04
C GLN A 674 10.07 29.99 10.37
N THR A 675 9.85 29.88 9.06
CA THR A 675 8.98 30.75 8.27
C THR A 675 7.59 30.17 8.03
N HIS A 676 7.28 28.95 8.48
CA HIS A 676 6.05 28.26 8.09
C HIS A 676 4.76 28.96 8.61
N PRO A 677 3.71 29.09 7.77
CA PRO A 677 2.45 29.76 8.14
C PRO A 677 1.78 29.23 9.42
N ASN A 678 1.78 27.91 9.65
CA ASN A 678 1.21 27.32 10.88
C ASN A 678 1.85 27.84 12.18
N LEU A 679 3.14 28.20 12.18
CA LEU A 679 3.78 28.82 13.34
C LEU A 679 3.16 30.20 13.61
N ALA A 680 2.94 30.98 12.54
CA ALA A 680 2.32 32.30 12.65
C ALA A 680 0.89 32.21 13.20
N MET A 681 0.11 31.22 12.77
CA MET A 681 -1.23 30.98 13.32
C MET A 681 -1.20 30.74 14.84
N THR A 682 -0.28 29.90 15.32
CA THR A 682 -0.16 29.65 16.77
C THR A 682 0.32 30.89 17.53
N TYR A 683 1.26 31.66 16.98
CA TYR A 683 1.67 32.96 17.56
C TYR A 683 0.51 33.97 17.60
N ASN A 684 -0.33 34.02 16.57
CA ASN A 684 -1.55 34.83 16.56
C ASN A 684 -2.50 34.42 17.70
N ASN A 685 -2.75 33.13 17.88
CA ASN A 685 -3.63 32.64 18.94
C ASN A 685 -3.10 33.02 20.34
N ILE A 686 -1.79 32.90 20.56
CA ILE A 686 -1.16 33.34 21.81
C ILE A 686 -1.25 34.86 21.99
N GLY A 687 -0.98 35.63 20.93
CA GLY A 687 -1.11 37.10 20.94
C GLY A 687 -2.52 37.55 21.30
N PHE A 688 -3.53 36.87 20.78
CA PHE A 688 -4.94 37.14 21.06
C PHE A 688 -5.28 36.90 22.54
N ILE A 689 -4.76 35.83 23.16
CA ILE A 689 -4.95 35.60 24.61
C ILE A 689 -4.34 36.73 25.44
N TYR A 690 -3.12 37.16 25.10
CA TYR A 690 -2.49 38.29 25.81
C TYR A 690 -3.28 39.58 25.64
N SER A 691 -3.91 39.81 24.47
CA SER A 691 -4.83 40.93 24.26
C SER A 691 -6.04 40.84 25.20
N LEU A 692 -6.66 39.67 25.32
CA LEU A 692 -7.79 39.44 26.24
C LEU A 692 -7.41 39.57 27.73
N MET A 693 -6.14 39.35 28.06
CA MET A 693 -5.61 39.58 29.40
C MET A 693 -5.24 41.05 29.66
N GLY A 694 -5.38 41.94 28.67
CA GLY A 694 -4.98 43.36 28.74
C GLY A 694 -3.47 43.57 28.61
N ASN A 695 -2.70 42.54 28.27
CA ASN A 695 -1.25 42.63 28.10
C ASN A 695 -0.90 42.94 26.62
N TYR A 696 -1.24 44.15 26.19
CA TYR A 696 -1.16 44.57 24.79
C TYR A 696 0.27 44.63 24.25
N SER A 697 1.28 44.85 25.10
CA SER A 697 2.69 44.86 24.66
C SER A 697 3.15 43.48 24.19
N ILE A 698 2.87 42.43 24.97
CA ILE A 698 3.18 41.04 24.59
C ILE A 698 2.31 40.62 23.40
N SER A 699 1.04 41.03 23.37
CA SER A 699 0.13 40.76 22.25
C SER A 699 0.69 41.28 20.92
N LEU A 700 1.08 42.56 20.87
CA LEU A 700 1.70 43.19 19.70
C LEU A 700 3.02 42.52 19.32
N GLU A 701 3.84 42.09 20.28
CA GLU A 701 5.07 41.33 20.02
C GLU A 701 4.76 40.01 19.28
N LYS A 702 3.79 39.23 19.78
CA LYS A 702 3.43 37.94 19.17
C LYS A 702 2.81 38.11 17.78
N PHE A 703 1.93 39.09 17.60
CA PHE A 703 1.35 39.39 16.29
C PHE A 703 2.39 39.89 15.28
N ARG A 704 3.36 40.71 15.71
CA ARG A 704 4.49 41.12 14.83
C ARG A 704 5.36 39.94 14.45
N LYS A 705 5.60 39.00 15.38
CA LYS A 705 6.33 37.76 15.08
C LYS A 705 5.57 36.91 14.05
N ALA A 706 4.27 36.72 14.23
CA ALA A 706 3.42 36.01 13.26
C ALA A 706 3.45 36.67 11.88
N LEU A 707 3.32 38.00 11.83
CA LEU A 707 3.38 38.77 10.59
C LEU A 707 4.74 38.59 9.88
N SER A 708 5.85 38.67 10.63
CA SER A 708 7.20 38.48 10.07
C SER A 708 7.42 37.08 9.49
N ILE A 709 6.85 36.05 10.13
CA ILE A 709 6.90 34.66 9.64
C ILE A 709 6.14 34.54 8.31
N GLN A 710 4.91 35.06 8.25
CA GLN A 710 4.07 35.01 7.04
C GLN A 710 4.68 35.81 5.88
N GLN A 711 5.16 37.03 6.12
CA GLN A 711 5.81 37.86 5.09
C GLN A 711 7.04 37.20 4.44
N LYS A 712 7.67 36.23 5.14
CA LYS A 712 8.80 35.46 4.61
C LYS A 712 8.39 34.17 3.89
N SER A 713 7.20 33.62 4.15
CA SER A 713 6.75 32.34 3.57
C SER A 713 5.76 32.47 2.44
N VAL A 714 4.91 33.49 2.47
CA VAL A 714 3.84 33.68 1.50
C VAL A 714 3.99 35.03 0.80
N PRO A 715 3.45 35.20 -0.43
CA PRO A 715 3.48 36.48 -1.13
C PRO A 715 2.92 37.62 -0.27
N PRO A 716 3.35 38.88 -0.47
CA PRO A 716 2.94 40.04 0.36
C PRO A 716 1.43 40.29 0.44
N GLU A 717 0.65 39.67 -0.42
CA GLU A 717 -0.81 39.83 -0.49
C GLU A 717 -1.54 38.51 -0.19
N HIS A 718 -0.90 37.54 0.46
CA HIS A 718 -1.54 36.26 0.79
C HIS A 718 -2.67 36.42 1.84
N PRO A 719 -3.80 35.69 1.73
CA PRO A 719 -4.94 35.79 2.65
C PRO A 719 -4.59 35.66 4.15
N ASP A 720 -3.66 34.76 4.51
CA ASP A 720 -3.20 34.60 5.90
C ASP A 720 -2.66 35.87 6.55
N LEU A 721 -2.13 36.82 5.76
CA LEU A 721 -1.65 38.11 6.27
C LEU A 721 -2.81 39.00 6.73
N ALA A 722 -3.97 38.91 6.07
CA ALA A 722 -5.14 39.72 6.41
C ALA A 722 -5.63 39.43 7.83
N ASN A 723 -5.64 38.16 8.24
CA ASN A 723 -6.02 37.77 9.60
C ASN A 723 -5.07 38.34 10.66
N THR A 724 -3.76 38.31 10.40
CA THR A 724 -2.76 38.91 11.30
C THR A 724 -2.89 40.43 11.35
N TYR A 725 -3.16 41.09 10.22
CA TYR A 725 -3.40 42.53 10.18
C TYR A 725 -4.68 42.93 10.93
N ASN A 726 -5.77 42.16 10.81
CA ASN A 726 -6.97 42.36 11.61
C ASN A 726 -6.69 42.25 13.11
N ASN A 727 -5.94 41.23 13.54
CA ASN A 727 -5.60 41.05 14.95
C ASN A 727 -4.69 42.16 15.49
N LEU A 728 -3.73 42.63 14.69
CA LEU A 728 -2.93 43.81 15.02
C LEU A 728 -3.81 45.06 15.16
N GLY A 729 -4.76 45.25 14.25
CA GLY A 729 -5.69 46.37 14.28
C GLY A 729 -6.56 46.36 15.54
N LEU A 730 -7.00 45.18 15.97
CA LEU A 730 -7.75 45.01 17.22
C LEU A 730 -6.90 45.46 18.41
N SER A 731 -5.67 44.97 18.55
CA SER A 731 -4.79 45.40 19.65
C SER A 731 -4.45 46.89 19.60
N TYR A 732 -4.24 47.48 18.41
CA TYR A 732 -4.03 48.92 18.32
C TYR A 732 -5.27 49.72 18.74
N SER A 733 -6.46 49.26 18.37
CA SER A 733 -7.74 49.87 18.78
C SER A 733 -7.93 49.81 20.30
N GLU A 734 -7.55 48.70 20.95
CA GLU A 734 -7.60 48.56 22.42
C GLU A 734 -6.57 49.46 23.14
N THR A 735 -5.47 49.80 22.47
CA THR A 735 -4.50 50.81 22.95
C THR A 735 -4.85 52.24 22.52
N GLU A 736 -6.05 52.46 21.97
CA GLU A 736 -6.56 53.74 21.45
C GLU A 736 -5.75 54.37 20.29
N ASP A 737 -4.84 53.61 19.68
CA ASP A 737 -4.12 54.02 18.47
C ASP A 737 -4.99 53.71 17.21
N TYR A 738 -6.13 54.39 17.13
CA TYR A 738 -7.13 54.17 16.07
C TYR A 738 -6.57 54.43 14.66
N SER A 739 -5.56 55.30 14.54
CA SER A 739 -4.88 55.57 13.26
C SER A 739 -4.18 54.32 12.74
N LYS A 740 -3.33 53.67 13.56
CA LYS A 740 -2.68 52.42 13.18
C LYS A 740 -3.67 51.26 13.04
N ALA A 741 -4.74 51.26 13.85
CA ALA A 741 -5.80 50.26 13.71
C ALA A 741 -6.45 50.34 12.33
N LEU A 742 -6.88 51.52 11.90
CA LEU A 742 -7.48 51.72 10.58
C LEU A 742 -6.49 51.41 9.44
N GLU A 743 -5.22 51.79 9.57
CA GLU A 743 -4.18 51.45 8.58
C GLU A 743 -4.02 49.93 8.41
N THR A 744 -3.97 49.19 9.52
CA THR A 744 -3.83 47.73 9.49
C THR A 744 -5.08 47.04 8.97
N TYR A 745 -6.28 47.49 9.35
CA TYR A 745 -7.52 46.97 8.78
C TYR A 745 -7.66 47.25 7.28
N ASP A 746 -7.25 48.42 6.80
CA ASP A 746 -7.27 48.74 5.36
C ASP A 746 -6.34 47.82 4.55
N ARG A 747 -5.17 47.47 5.11
CA ARG A 747 -4.29 46.45 4.52
C ARG A 747 -4.94 45.07 4.49
N ALA A 748 -5.62 44.65 5.56
CA ALA A 748 -6.34 43.39 5.59
C ALA A 748 -7.45 43.35 4.52
N LEU A 749 -8.24 44.43 4.43
CA LEU A 749 -9.33 44.56 3.48
C LEU A 749 -8.84 44.49 2.04
N LYS A 750 -7.78 45.23 1.68
CA LYS A 750 -7.16 45.21 0.35
C LYS A 750 -6.68 43.83 -0.07
N ILE A 751 -6.13 43.06 0.87
CA ILE A 751 -5.72 41.67 0.62
C ILE A 751 -6.95 40.81 0.35
N GLN A 752 -7.98 40.89 1.20
CA GLN A 752 -9.18 40.07 1.06
C GLN A 752 -9.94 40.39 -0.24
N GLU A 753 -10.19 41.67 -0.54
CA GLU A 753 -10.90 42.12 -1.75
C GLU A 753 -10.23 41.64 -3.06
N LYS A 754 -8.94 41.33 -3.02
CA LYS A 754 -8.18 40.83 -4.18
C LYS A 754 -8.23 39.30 -4.33
N PHE A 755 -8.24 38.55 -3.23
CA PHE A 755 -8.03 37.09 -3.25
C PHE A 755 -9.26 36.26 -2.93
N VAL A 756 -10.23 36.81 -2.21
CA VAL A 756 -11.50 36.15 -1.93
C VAL A 756 -12.64 36.86 -2.66
N LEU A 757 -13.75 36.15 -2.90
CA LEU A 757 -14.90 36.73 -3.60
C LEU A 757 -15.46 37.93 -2.82
N PRO A 758 -16.11 38.91 -3.48
CA PRO A 758 -16.62 40.12 -2.82
C PRO A 758 -17.55 39.87 -1.63
N ASN A 759 -18.22 38.72 -1.60
CA ASN A 759 -19.12 38.30 -0.53
C ASN A 759 -18.47 37.36 0.49
N HIS A 760 -17.14 37.25 0.57
CA HIS A 760 -16.51 36.34 1.53
C HIS A 760 -16.71 36.82 2.98
N PRO A 761 -17.09 35.95 3.94
CA PRO A 761 -17.37 36.33 5.33
C PRO A 761 -16.22 37.08 6.05
N ASP A 762 -14.97 36.75 5.76
CA ASP A 762 -13.81 37.43 6.35
C ASP A 762 -13.76 38.95 6.05
N ILE A 763 -14.31 39.37 4.90
CA ILE A 763 -14.43 40.79 4.54
C ILE A 763 -15.43 41.47 5.49
N ALA A 764 -16.53 40.81 5.82
CA ALA A 764 -17.52 41.33 6.76
C ALA A 764 -16.95 41.52 8.16
N ILE A 765 -16.09 40.60 8.62
CA ILE A 765 -15.38 40.73 9.90
C ILE A 765 -14.50 41.98 9.90
N THR A 766 -13.72 42.21 8.84
CA THR A 766 -12.89 43.42 8.72
C THR A 766 -13.73 44.69 8.68
N TYR A 767 -14.85 44.71 7.94
CA TYR A 767 -15.75 45.87 7.96
C TYR A 767 -16.36 46.14 9.33
N ASN A 768 -16.70 45.10 10.10
CA ASN A 768 -17.13 45.25 11.48
C ASN A 768 -16.03 45.86 12.36
N ASN A 769 -14.79 45.41 12.23
CA ASN A 769 -13.67 45.95 13.02
C ASN A 769 -13.36 47.42 12.67
N ILE A 770 -13.41 47.77 11.38
CA ILE A 770 -13.27 49.16 10.91
C ILE A 770 -14.42 50.02 11.46
N GLY A 771 -15.66 49.52 11.38
CA GLY A 771 -16.83 50.21 11.92
C GLY A 771 -16.71 50.47 13.42
N PHE A 772 -16.19 49.50 14.17
CA PHE A 772 -15.95 49.64 15.60
C PHE A 772 -14.89 50.70 15.91
N ALA A 773 -13.77 50.73 15.18
CA ALA A 773 -12.76 51.77 15.34
C ALA A 773 -13.35 53.17 15.10
N TYR A 774 -14.14 53.37 14.04
CA TYR A 774 -14.82 54.65 13.79
C TYR A 774 -15.85 55.00 14.87
N PHE A 775 -16.59 54.02 15.39
CA PHE A 775 -17.52 54.23 16.50
C PHE A 775 -16.81 54.70 17.78
N SER A 776 -15.66 54.11 18.09
CA SER A 776 -14.81 54.49 19.23
C SER A 776 -14.24 55.90 19.06
N MET A 777 -13.89 56.30 17.83
CA MET A 777 -13.54 57.70 17.48
C MET A 777 -14.74 58.66 17.49
N GLY A 778 -15.97 58.18 17.68
CA GLY A 778 -17.20 58.98 17.68
C GLY A 778 -17.83 59.23 16.31
N ASN A 779 -17.25 58.67 15.23
CA ASN A 779 -17.77 58.82 13.88
C ASN A 779 -18.86 57.79 13.57
N ASN A 780 -20.04 58.02 14.17
CA ASN A 780 -21.17 57.09 14.12
C ASN A 780 -21.77 56.88 12.72
N SER A 781 -21.66 57.84 11.80
CA SER A 781 -22.20 57.71 10.44
C SER A 781 -21.38 56.74 9.61
N ILE A 782 -20.04 56.87 9.64
CA ILE A 782 -19.14 55.95 8.95
C ILE A 782 -19.24 54.55 9.56
N ALA A 783 -19.33 54.44 10.89
CA ALA A 783 -19.51 53.16 11.55
C ALA A 783 -20.73 52.39 11.01
N LEU A 784 -21.90 53.06 10.88
CA LEU A 784 -23.11 52.46 10.32
C LEU A 784 -22.95 52.06 8.85
N GLU A 785 -22.24 52.85 8.04
CA GLU A 785 -21.96 52.49 6.65
C GLU A 785 -21.15 51.19 6.56
N LYS A 786 -20.11 51.05 7.40
CA LYS A 786 -19.27 49.85 7.41
C LYS A 786 -20.02 48.62 7.93
N TYR A 787 -20.80 48.76 9.00
CA TYR A 787 -21.66 47.67 9.49
C TYR A 787 -22.72 47.25 8.45
N LYS A 788 -23.24 48.19 7.65
CA LYS A 788 -24.19 47.87 6.57
C LYS A 788 -23.53 47.02 5.48
N LYS A 789 -22.31 47.36 5.08
CA LYS A 789 -21.51 46.56 4.14
C LYS A 789 -21.22 45.15 4.68
N ALA A 790 -20.84 45.05 5.95
CA ALA A 790 -20.64 43.75 6.61
C ALA A 790 -21.92 42.90 6.58
N LEU A 791 -23.08 43.51 6.89
CA LEU A 791 -24.36 42.81 6.89
C LEU A 791 -24.76 42.31 5.50
N GLU A 792 -24.57 43.11 4.45
CA GLU A 792 -24.87 42.74 3.06
C GLU A 792 -24.03 41.54 2.62
N ILE A 793 -22.74 41.54 2.93
CA ILE A 793 -21.84 40.41 2.65
C ILE A 793 -22.29 39.14 3.36
N GLN A 794 -22.63 39.24 4.64
CA GLN A 794 -23.13 38.10 5.43
C GLN A 794 -24.43 37.54 4.86
N GLN A 795 -25.38 38.40 4.47
CA GLN A 795 -26.66 37.99 3.86
C GLN A 795 -26.48 37.21 2.55
N ASN A 796 -25.41 37.50 1.79
CA ASN A 796 -25.14 36.86 0.51
C ASN A 796 -24.31 35.57 0.62
N SER A 797 -23.72 35.27 1.78
CA SER A 797 -22.71 34.18 1.92
C SER A 797 -22.95 33.21 3.06
N LEU A 798 -23.74 33.59 4.07
CA LEU A 798 -24.01 32.79 5.25
C LEU A 798 -25.48 32.39 5.33
N SER A 799 -25.78 31.31 6.04
CA SER A 799 -27.16 30.99 6.41
C SER A 799 -27.75 32.10 7.29
N LEU A 800 -29.04 32.43 7.14
CA LEU A 800 -29.71 33.49 7.93
C LEU A 800 -29.67 33.25 9.45
N GLU A 801 -29.26 32.06 9.87
CA GLU A 801 -29.15 31.62 11.26
C GLU A 801 -27.71 31.72 11.79
N HIS A 802 -26.75 32.20 10.98
CA HIS A 802 -25.35 32.23 11.37
C HIS A 802 -25.09 33.20 12.55
N PRO A 803 -24.30 32.82 13.57
CA PRO A 803 -24.07 33.67 14.74
C PRO A 803 -23.33 34.98 14.43
N ASP A 804 -22.57 35.06 13.34
CA ASP A 804 -21.86 36.29 12.94
C ASP A 804 -22.79 37.48 12.64
N PHE A 805 -24.05 37.22 12.27
CA PHE A 805 -25.07 38.27 12.17
C PHE A 805 -25.25 39.02 13.50
N ALA A 806 -25.13 38.31 14.62
CA ALA A 806 -25.32 38.88 15.94
C ALA A 806 -24.23 39.87 16.32
N ILE A 807 -22.99 39.68 15.85
CA ILE A 807 -21.91 40.66 16.07
C ILE A 807 -22.25 41.97 15.37
N THR A 808 -22.61 41.90 14.08
CA THR A 808 -23.00 43.07 13.27
C THR A 808 -24.22 43.77 13.86
N TYR A 809 -25.26 43.03 14.23
CA TYR A 809 -26.46 43.59 14.85
C TYR A 809 -26.18 44.20 16.25
N ASN A 810 -25.36 43.57 17.08
CA ASN A 810 -24.93 44.17 18.34
C ASN A 810 -24.19 45.49 18.11
N ASN A 811 -23.32 45.55 17.11
CA ASN A 811 -22.61 46.77 16.73
C ASN A 811 -23.54 47.88 16.26
N PHE A 812 -24.57 47.56 15.45
CA PHE A 812 -25.65 48.51 15.12
C PHE A 812 -26.35 49.01 16.39
N GLY A 813 -26.73 48.10 17.30
CA GLY A 813 -27.39 48.44 18.55
C GLY A 813 -26.57 49.38 19.42
N LEU A 814 -25.25 49.20 19.48
CA LEU A 814 -24.33 50.08 20.22
C LEU A 814 -24.33 51.51 19.66
N VAL A 815 -24.33 51.66 18.34
CA VAL A 815 -24.39 53.00 17.70
C VAL A 815 -25.72 53.68 17.99
N HIS A 816 -26.85 52.97 17.84
CA HIS A 816 -28.17 53.52 18.13
C HIS A 816 -28.30 53.93 19.60
N CYS A 817 -27.78 53.10 20.52
CA CYS A 817 -27.77 53.42 21.94
C CYS A 817 -26.92 54.67 22.25
N LYS A 818 -25.76 54.85 21.61
CA LYS A 818 -24.92 56.06 21.76
C LYS A 818 -25.59 57.31 21.20
N LYS A 819 -26.44 57.18 20.18
CA LYS A 819 -27.27 58.26 19.61
C LYS A 819 -28.50 58.59 20.45
N GLY A 820 -28.82 57.80 21.48
CA GLY A 820 -30.04 57.95 22.28
C GLY A 820 -31.29 57.29 21.68
N ASP A 821 -31.16 56.60 20.54
CA ASP A 821 -32.26 55.80 19.97
C ASP A 821 -32.27 54.41 20.60
N TYR A 822 -32.82 54.33 21.81
CA TYR A 822 -32.91 53.07 22.56
C TYR A 822 -33.88 52.08 21.91
N SER A 823 -34.88 52.56 21.18
CA SER A 823 -35.84 51.71 20.46
C SER A 823 -35.19 50.95 19.31
N GLY A 824 -34.39 51.65 18.48
CA GLY A 824 -33.58 51.05 17.43
C GLY A 824 -32.49 50.16 18.00
N ALA A 825 -31.87 50.55 19.12
CA ALA A 825 -30.88 49.71 19.80
C ALA A 825 -31.48 48.35 20.22
N LEU A 826 -32.65 48.37 20.87
CA LEU A 826 -33.37 47.16 21.26
C LEU A 826 -33.81 46.33 20.05
N TYR A 827 -34.23 46.96 18.95
CA TYR A 827 -34.55 46.25 17.72
C TYR A 827 -33.37 45.41 17.22
N TYR A 828 -32.19 46.02 17.08
CA TYR A 828 -31.00 45.31 16.61
C TYR A 828 -30.48 44.28 17.63
N TYR A 829 -30.47 44.59 18.93
CA TYR A 829 -30.07 43.60 19.92
C TYR A 829 -31.00 42.38 19.98
N ASN A 830 -32.31 42.56 19.77
CA ASN A 830 -33.22 41.42 19.66
C ASN A 830 -32.98 40.61 18.39
N LYS A 831 -32.62 41.25 17.27
CA LYS A 831 -32.19 40.54 16.05
C LYS A 831 -30.91 39.74 16.26
N ALA A 832 -29.95 40.30 17.01
CA ALA A 832 -28.74 39.58 17.41
C ALA A 832 -29.07 38.34 18.25
N LEU A 833 -29.98 38.50 19.23
CA LEU A 833 -30.43 37.42 20.09
C LEU A 833 -31.14 36.32 19.29
N GLU A 834 -32.02 36.70 18.36
CA GLU A 834 -32.74 35.77 17.49
C GLU A 834 -31.78 34.92 16.65
N ALA A 835 -30.75 35.53 16.06
CA ALA A 835 -29.74 34.81 15.29
C ALA A 835 -28.97 33.80 16.17
N GLN A 836 -28.50 34.24 17.34
CA GLN A 836 -27.77 33.38 18.28
C GLN A 836 -28.62 32.21 18.78
N GLN A 837 -29.88 32.45 19.14
CA GLN A 837 -30.77 31.41 19.69
C GLN A 837 -31.10 30.29 18.71
N LYS A 838 -30.97 30.51 17.40
CA LYS A 838 -31.21 29.48 16.39
C LYS A 838 -30.00 28.54 16.24
N SER A 839 -28.78 29.05 16.31
CA SER A 839 -27.56 28.27 16.08
C SER A 839 -26.83 27.80 17.35
N LEU A 840 -27.05 28.47 18.48
CA LEU A 840 -26.30 28.26 19.73
C LEU A 840 -27.20 27.72 20.84
N PRO A 841 -26.65 26.92 21.78
CA PRO A 841 -27.40 26.42 22.93
C PRO A 841 -27.82 27.56 23.86
N PRO A 842 -28.92 27.40 24.64
CA PRO A 842 -29.48 28.47 25.48
C PRO A 842 -28.55 29.04 26.55
N ASP A 843 -27.50 28.30 26.92
CA ASP A 843 -26.47 28.65 27.90
C ASP A 843 -25.16 29.17 27.25
N HIS A 844 -25.17 29.46 25.95
CA HIS A 844 -24.00 29.99 25.26
C HIS A 844 -23.59 31.38 25.79
N PRO A 845 -22.29 31.66 26.05
CA PRO A 845 -21.82 32.95 26.56
C PRO A 845 -22.22 34.15 25.72
N ASP A 846 -22.24 34.00 24.39
CA ASP A 846 -22.58 35.10 23.48
C ASP A 846 -24.02 35.60 23.68
N LEU A 847 -24.94 34.74 24.13
CA LEU A 847 -26.30 35.13 24.52
C LEU A 847 -26.28 36.03 25.76
N ALA A 848 -25.37 35.78 26.72
CA ALA A 848 -25.22 36.63 27.90
C ALA A 848 -24.72 38.03 27.53
N THR A 849 -23.79 38.13 26.57
CA THR A 849 -23.32 39.42 26.06
C THR A 849 -24.45 40.22 25.43
N THR A 850 -25.26 39.59 24.57
CA THR A 850 -26.43 40.25 23.96
C THR A 850 -27.47 40.64 25.01
N HIS A 851 -27.75 39.77 26.00
CA HIS A 851 -28.64 40.12 27.11
C HIS A 851 -28.12 41.29 27.96
N ASN A 852 -26.80 41.40 28.19
CA ASN A 852 -26.19 42.55 28.85
C ASN A 852 -26.38 43.84 28.03
N ASN A 853 -26.23 43.78 26.71
CA ASN A 853 -26.46 44.92 25.81
C ASN A 853 -27.94 45.38 25.83
N ILE A 854 -28.87 44.43 25.79
CA ILE A 854 -30.32 44.69 25.95
C ILE A 854 -30.60 45.34 27.30
N ALA A 855 -30.03 44.80 28.37
CA ALA A 855 -30.19 45.35 29.72
C ALA A 855 -29.65 46.77 29.84
N PHE A 856 -28.51 47.05 29.22
CA PHE A 856 -27.92 48.38 29.16
C PHE A 856 -28.80 49.38 28.39
N ALA A 857 -29.38 48.98 27.25
CA ALA A 857 -30.32 49.82 26.52
C ALA A 857 -31.58 50.13 27.37
N PHE A 858 -32.17 49.13 28.02
CA PHE A 858 -33.30 49.36 28.94
C PHE A 858 -32.94 50.28 30.11
N LEU A 859 -31.73 50.15 30.64
CA LEU A 859 -31.24 51.03 31.70
C LEU A 859 -31.17 52.49 31.23
N LYS A 860 -30.63 52.73 30.03
CA LYS A 860 -30.55 54.08 29.45
C LYS A 860 -31.91 54.66 29.06
N ASP A 861 -32.86 53.80 28.72
CA ASP A 861 -34.26 54.13 28.46
C ASP A 861 -35.11 54.30 29.75
N GLY A 862 -34.52 54.16 30.94
CA GLY A 862 -35.21 54.31 32.24
C GLY A 862 -36.08 53.12 32.65
N LYS A 863 -36.09 52.02 31.89
CA LYS A 863 -36.89 50.81 32.14
C LYS A 863 -36.17 49.85 33.09
N HIS A 864 -35.97 50.26 34.35
CA HIS A 864 -35.16 49.53 35.34
C HIS A 864 -35.60 48.08 35.58
N SER A 865 -36.91 47.79 35.64
CA SER A 865 -37.42 46.41 35.83
C SER A 865 -37.01 45.47 34.67
N ARG A 866 -37.16 45.89 33.41
CA ARG A 866 -36.74 45.11 32.24
C ARG A 866 -35.23 44.97 32.13
N ALA A 867 -34.49 45.97 32.58
CA ALA A 867 -33.03 45.90 32.70
C ALA A 867 -32.61 44.82 33.71
N CYS A 868 -33.26 44.74 34.88
CA CYS A 868 -33.02 43.68 35.87
C CYS A 868 -33.27 42.29 35.29
N GLU A 869 -34.40 42.09 34.59
CA GLU A 869 -34.72 40.80 33.95
C GLU A 869 -33.64 40.37 32.96
N SER A 870 -33.20 41.29 32.10
CA SER A 870 -32.20 41.01 31.07
C SER A 870 -30.82 40.74 31.67
N TYR A 871 -30.38 41.53 32.66
CA TYR A 871 -29.15 41.24 33.39
C TYR A 871 -29.22 39.92 34.17
N SER A 872 -30.38 39.57 34.72
CA SER A 872 -30.57 38.31 35.44
C SER A 872 -30.43 37.11 34.49
N LYS A 873 -30.96 37.20 33.27
CA LYS A 873 -30.76 36.18 32.22
C LYS A 873 -29.28 36.04 31.85
N ALA A 874 -28.58 37.16 31.63
CA ALA A 874 -27.15 37.15 31.37
C ALA A 874 -26.37 36.49 32.53
N ALA A 875 -26.69 36.85 33.77
CA ALA A 875 -26.06 36.27 34.96
C ALA A 875 -26.33 34.77 35.12
N SER A 876 -27.55 34.28 34.79
CA SER A 876 -27.84 32.86 34.84
C SER A 876 -27.05 32.05 33.81
N ILE A 877 -26.87 32.60 32.61
CA ILE A 877 -26.08 31.96 31.54
C ILE A 877 -24.61 31.91 31.96
N LEU A 878 -24.05 33.04 32.40
CA LEU A 878 -22.66 33.12 32.86
C LEU A 878 -22.36 32.20 34.05
N ARG A 879 -23.34 32.01 34.95
CA ARG A 879 -23.20 31.10 36.10
C ARG A 879 -23.00 29.64 35.68
N ASN A 880 -23.66 29.21 34.62
CA ASN A 880 -23.54 27.82 34.14
C ASN A 880 -22.23 27.61 33.35
N PHE A 881 -21.63 28.67 32.83
CA PHE A 881 -20.50 28.62 31.92
C PHE A 881 -19.13 28.81 32.59
N LEU A 882 -19.04 29.70 33.59
CA LEU A 882 -17.78 30.02 34.27
C LEU A 882 -17.60 29.14 35.52
N PRO A 883 -16.38 28.67 35.83
CA PRO A 883 -16.07 28.22 37.19
C PRO A 883 -16.40 29.33 38.20
N PRO A 884 -16.67 29.01 39.48
CA PRO A 884 -17.26 29.94 40.47
C PRO A 884 -16.45 31.21 40.82
N THR A 885 -15.31 31.44 40.17
CA THR A 885 -14.36 32.48 40.53
C THR A 885 -14.09 33.42 39.36
N ARG A 886 -14.87 34.51 39.21
CA ARG A 886 -14.37 35.80 38.67
C ARG A 886 -15.36 36.98 38.68
N SER A 887 -14.74 38.16 38.74
CA SER A 887 -15.28 39.52 38.88
C SER A 887 -16.44 39.89 37.96
N GLY A 888 -16.52 39.38 36.72
CA GLY A 888 -17.57 39.77 35.77
C GLY A 888 -18.99 39.37 36.21
N LEU A 889 -19.16 38.18 36.78
CA LEU A 889 -20.44 37.73 37.33
C LEU A 889 -20.80 38.55 38.59
N ALA A 890 -19.81 38.83 39.45
CA ALA A 890 -19.98 39.68 40.61
C ALA A 890 -20.33 41.13 40.23
N THR A 891 -19.71 41.70 39.20
CA THR A 891 -20.04 43.02 38.65
C THR A 891 -21.47 43.03 38.10
N THR A 892 -21.89 41.95 37.44
CA THR A 892 -23.26 41.82 36.93
C THR A 892 -24.26 41.77 38.09
N TYR A 893 -24.01 40.96 39.12
CA TYR A 893 -24.86 40.94 40.32
C TYR A 893 -24.85 42.26 41.10
N ASN A 894 -23.72 42.98 41.15
CA ASN A 894 -23.67 44.32 41.74
C ASN A 894 -24.55 45.31 40.96
N LYS A 895 -24.48 45.31 39.63
CA LYS A 895 -25.37 46.12 38.77
C LYS A 895 -26.85 45.74 38.97
N ILE A 896 -27.15 44.45 39.07
CA ILE A 896 -28.52 43.98 39.36
C ILE A 896 -28.97 44.48 40.74
N ALA A 897 -28.12 44.42 41.76
CA ALA A 897 -28.42 44.91 43.10
C ALA A 897 -28.71 46.42 43.11
N GLU A 898 -27.87 47.23 42.46
CA GLU A 898 -28.09 48.68 42.31
C GLU A 898 -29.41 49.02 41.61
N LEU A 899 -29.82 48.20 40.65
CA LEU A 899 -31.10 48.38 39.95
C LEU A 899 -32.30 47.96 40.81
N TYR A 900 -32.18 46.89 41.59
CA TYR A 900 -33.22 46.49 42.56
C TYR A 900 -33.39 47.53 43.67
N GLU A 901 -32.31 48.22 44.09
CA GLU A 901 -32.41 49.37 44.99
C GLU A 901 -33.24 50.50 44.39
N LYS A 902 -33.06 50.80 43.09
CA LYS A 902 -33.83 51.84 42.39
C LYS A 902 -35.31 51.49 42.22
N ILE A 903 -35.69 50.22 42.30
CA ILE A 903 -37.10 49.78 42.23
C ILE A 903 -37.65 49.30 43.59
N ASN A 904 -36.95 49.59 44.70
CA ASN A 904 -37.34 49.27 46.07
C ASN A 904 -37.58 47.76 46.36
N ASP A 905 -36.92 46.85 45.65
CA ASP A 905 -37.00 45.40 45.89
C ASP A 905 -35.86 44.93 46.82
N THR A 906 -35.98 45.23 48.12
CA THR A 906 -34.93 44.99 49.14
C THR A 906 -34.55 43.52 49.30
N LEU A 907 -35.47 42.59 49.05
CA LEU A 907 -35.23 41.16 49.17
C LEU A 907 -34.25 40.67 48.10
N LYS A 908 -34.44 41.11 46.84
CA LYS A 908 -33.54 40.75 45.74
C LYS A 908 -32.19 41.47 45.80
N VAL A 909 -32.13 42.67 46.40
CA VAL A 909 -30.86 43.36 46.69
C VAL A 909 -30.00 42.50 47.62
N GLN A 910 -30.59 41.99 48.71
CA GLN A 910 -29.88 41.12 49.65
C GLN A 910 -29.42 39.82 48.99
N GLU A 911 -30.26 39.20 48.16
CA GLU A 911 -29.90 37.99 47.43
C GLU A 911 -28.71 38.21 46.47
N CYS A 912 -28.72 39.31 45.70
CA CYS A 912 -27.63 39.62 44.78
C CYS A 912 -26.32 39.92 45.52
N ARG A 913 -26.38 40.70 46.62
CA ARG A 913 -25.20 40.99 47.44
C ARG A 913 -24.63 39.75 48.13
N LYS A 914 -25.49 38.83 48.57
CA LYS A 914 -25.09 37.54 49.11
C LYS A 914 -24.33 36.73 48.06
N ARG A 915 -24.85 36.63 46.83
CA ARG A 915 -24.16 35.94 45.72
C ARG A 915 -22.82 36.57 45.39
N VAL A 916 -22.70 37.89 45.42
CA VAL A 916 -21.42 38.59 45.24
C VAL A 916 -20.43 38.24 46.34
N HIS A 917 -20.90 38.08 47.58
CA HIS A 917 -20.06 37.69 48.70
C HIS A 917 -19.60 36.23 48.60
N GLU A 918 -20.47 35.30 48.20
CA GLU A 918 -20.14 33.89 47.97
C GLU A 918 -19.12 33.68 46.82
N MET A 919 -19.01 34.65 45.90
CA MET A 919 -18.06 34.62 44.78
C MET A 919 -16.69 35.26 45.08
N LYS A 920 -16.57 35.99 46.19
CA LYS A 920 -15.31 36.58 46.67
C LYS A 920 -14.62 35.58 47.60
#